data_AF-A0A2S8PJ16-F1
#
_entry.id   AF-A0A2S8PJ16-F1
#
_cell.length_a   1.000
_cell.length_b   1.000
_cell.length_c   1.000
_cell.angle_alpha   90.00
_cell.angle_beta   90.00
_cell.angle_gamma   90.00
#
_symmetry.space_group_name_H-M   'P 1'
#
loop_
_entity.id
_entity.type
_entity.pdbx_description
1 polymer ?
#
loop_
_entity_poly.entity_id
_entity_poly.type
_entity_poly.pdbx_seq_one_letter_code
_entity_poly.pdbx_strand_id
1 'polypeptide(L)'
;MDGNKVHFSDLQESSERSFYPMTTQAGAAGRSNVLTLKQALEAAEAGKYAIGSFSPRYTSMIAAVLAAGQEADSPLIVQISQKELIRYGITPKAFAEEFYHQLEEQQITVPVVLHLDHTKDMAVIAEAIEAGFTSVMIDASEKPFEDNVRESKEAADYAHARGVSVEAELGMIGTTDFVETETDEELYTDPDEAAEFVRLTGVDALAVSCGTAHGVYNVKQPKVDYARLEAIRALTPVHLVLHGGSGVPADGNAHLDPVWLWQWQEGFQEAKATFRSALDRMKESEDFIFTSSSAAMYEWIENNEPAMFEEIRARVKEGRWNIVGGWWIQPDCNIPGGESFVRQGLYGQRYFKEKFGVTAKVGYNVDSFGHNAMLPQILKKSGMDYYVMMRPMPNEKGLPSRLFWWQSDDGSKVLTFRIMFEYLSWGKDLENHVRRCLGEFKEPLNDLMLFYGVGNHGGGPTKENIESIRRLNEEPDLPKLEFATPDRYFKDMEASGLDFPVVHDDLQHHASGCYAAHSGIKQWNRQAENRLIAAEKFSALASWITGQPYPEEFTRAWKNVLFNQFHDILAGTSLEPAYEDARYLFGEAMAIADRSLNYAVQSLSWNIGIEQDETMRPIVVFNPHAWSSKVNVELEIGGIKDNSVLVDDTGKPVPFQTVKSQAAARGRYRMSFMAELPPLGYRVYKLFLESASLKPVGEPITASDLVLENSRLRLEFDKDTGFIKSLRDKKLDHEVLRGEGARPVVIDDTSDTWSHDVLHFNRTAGQFKAVRVQRIEHGPVKSVIRVVSEYGSSRLVQDFAMYPDRDQIDVRVTVDWREKFKMLKLVFPVNCVFSRHTYEIPYGTIEREHNGEEEPGQSWVDYTGIVPGSNRVYGLSLMNDAKYSYSIHNKELALTVLRSPIYAHHDPYVPEADGEYAFTDQGIQQFNYSLLPHEEGWEQAGTVRRAAELNCKPVAIIETYHEGKLPQTDSYLSVDRDNIIVSAVKKAEDNDDLILRVYETDKKATTAEISLPKWERSIRADFKPSEIKTFRVPADKSL
;
A
#
# COMPACT_ATOMS: atom_id res chain seq x y z
N MET A 1 27.16 16.47 -43.09
CA MET A 1 27.71 17.29 -44.20
C MET A 1 26.58 18.12 -44.78
N ASP A 2 26.89 19.24 -45.41
CA ASP A 2 25.95 20.35 -45.62
C ASP A 2 24.66 20.04 -46.39
N GLY A 3 23.56 20.63 -45.91
CA GLY A 3 22.23 20.65 -46.53
C GLY A 3 21.49 21.94 -46.16
N ASN A 4 22.16 23.08 -46.36
CA ASN A 4 21.85 24.34 -45.68
C ASN A 4 20.76 25.19 -46.39
N LYS A 5 19.80 25.70 -45.60
CA LYS A 5 18.95 26.90 -45.79
C LYS A 5 17.90 26.95 -46.93
N VAL A 6 16.71 27.41 -46.54
CA VAL A 6 15.78 28.23 -47.34
C VAL A 6 15.41 29.45 -46.49
N HIS A 7 15.07 30.59 -47.11
CA HIS A 7 14.82 31.90 -46.47
C HIS A 7 13.39 32.41 -46.76
N PHE A 8 13.09 33.63 -46.26
CA PHE A 8 11.89 34.48 -46.40
C PHE A 8 10.80 34.31 -45.33
N SER A 9 10.17 35.36 -44.80
CA SER A 9 10.56 36.78 -44.60
C SER A 9 9.47 37.53 -43.81
N ASP A 10 9.87 38.59 -43.10
CA ASP A 10 9.06 39.75 -42.68
C ASP A 10 7.74 39.51 -41.90
N LEU A 11 7.83 39.69 -40.57
CA LEU A 11 6.89 40.56 -39.86
C LEU A 11 7.69 41.54 -39.00
N GLN A 12 7.28 42.81 -38.98
CA GLN A 12 8.06 43.89 -38.37
C GLN A 12 7.76 44.13 -36.89
N GLU A 13 8.81 44.58 -36.21
CA GLU A 13 8.85 45.46 -35.03
C GLU A 13 7.53 45.99 -34.44
N SER A 14 7.36 45.84 -33.12
CA SER A 14 6.57 46.77 -32.31
C SER A 14 7.21 47.05 -30.94
N SER A 15 8.19 47.96 -30.96
CA SER A 15 8.62 48.84 -29.85
C SER A 15 8.98 48.24 -28.49
N GLU A 16 10.24 48.49 -28.12
CA GLU A 16 10.76 48.59 -26.75
C GLU A 16 9.75 49.13 -25.71
N ARG A 17 9.73 48.52 -24.53
CA ARG A 17 9.29 49.17 -23.28
C ARG A 17 10.22 48.80 -22.13
N SER A 18 11.28 49.59 -21.95
CA SER A 18 11.94 49.66 -20.63
C SER A 18 10.97 50.32 -19.66
N PHE A 19 10.81 49.75 -18.46
CA PHE A 19 9.83 50.20 -17.47
C PHE A 19 10.38 51.22 -16.46
N TYR A 20 11.66 51.62 -16.54
CA TYR A 20 12.31 52.45 -15.52
C TYR A 20 12.98 53.74 -16.04
N PRO A 21 12.30 54.91 -15.96
CA PRO A 21 12.88 56.21 -16.26
C PRO A 21 13.54 56.86 -15.02
N MET A 22 14.51 56.20 -14.38
CA MET A 22 15.33 56.81 -13.31
C MET A 22 16.84 56.57 -13.48
N THR A 23 17.49 57.46 -14.23
CA THR A 23 18.96 57.63 -14.17
C THR A 23 19.35 58.63 -13.09
N THR A 24 19.54 58.14 -11.86
CA THR A 24 20.15 58.94 -10.79
C THR A 24 21.65 59.12 -11.04
N GLN A 25 22.16 60.35 -10.93
CA GLN A 25 23.57 60.65 -11.18
C GLN A 25 24.46 60.21 -10.02
N ALA A 26 25.64 59.70 -10.34
CA ALA A 26 26.58 59.15 -9.35
C ALA A 26 27.04 60.20 -8.31
N GLY A 27 26.73 59.94 -7.04
CA GLY A 27 27.25 60.64 -5.86
C GLY A 27 27.85 59.64 -4.88
N ALA A 28 29.06 59.93 -4.37
CA ALA A 28 29.91 58.91 -3.76
C ALA A 28 29.47 58.44 -2.35
N ALA A 29 28.66 57.35 -2.27
CA ALA A 29 28.62 56.40 -1.14
C ALA A 29 27.74 55.14 -1.40
N GLY A 30 28.15 54.24 -2.30
CA GLY A 30 27.84 52.78 -2.26
C GLY A 30 26.38 52.25 -2.30
N ARG A 31 25.33 53.06 -2.22
CA ARG A 31 23.93 52.58 -2.04
C ARG A 31 22.92 53.26 -2.99
N SER A 32 23.08 53.10 -4.30
CA SER A 32 22.30 53.85 -5.29
C SER A 32 20.90 53.28 -5.62
N ASN A 33 20.65 51.99 -5.38
CA ASN A 33 19.39 51.30 -5.70
C ASN A 33 18.64 50.72 -4.48
N VAL A 34 19.20 50.86 -3.27
CA VAL A 34 18.50 50.45 -2.04
C VAL A 34 17.62 51.62 -1.58
N LEU A 35 16.30 51.44 -1.68
CA LEU A 35 15.28 52.44 -1.40
C LEU A 35 14.63 52.21 -0.03
N THR A 36 14.00 53.24 0.53
CA THR A 36 13.00 53.04 1.58
C THR A 36 11.71 52.48 0.99
N LEU A 37 10.91 51.78 1.81
CA LEU A 37 9.61 51.23 1.37
C LEU A 37 8.72 52.32 0.75
N LYS A 38 8.69 53.53 1.34
CA LYS A 38 7.95 54.66 0.79
C LYS A 38 8.39 55.03 -0.63
N GLN A 39 9.69 55.19 -0.86
CA GLN A 39 10.23 55.57 -2.16
C GLN A 39 9.94 54.51 -3.23
N ALA A 40 10.01 53.22 -2.86
CA ALA A 40 9.70 52.12 -3.74
C ALA A 40 8.20 52.10 -4.10
N LEU A 41 7.30 52.27 -3.11
CA LEU A 41 5.85 52.28 -3.33
C LEU A 41 5.36 53.54 -4.05
N GLU A 42 5.95 54.72 -3.81
CA GLU A 42 5.67 55.95 -4.57
C GLU A 42 6.01 55.78 -6.07
N ALA A 43 7.12 55.08 -6.38
CA ALA A 43 7.48 54.72 -7.75
C ALA A 43 6.53 53.66 -8.34
N ALA A 44 6.07 52.70 -7.53
CA ALA A 44 5.12 51.66 -7.94
C ALA A 44 3.72 52.22 -8.24
N GLU A 45 3.21 53.17 -7.44
CA GLU A 45 1.96 53.86 -7.73
C GLU A 45 2.07 54.70 -9.02
N ALA A 46 3.19 55.43 -9.20
CA ALA A 46 3.43 56.19 -10.42
C ALA A 46 3.52 55.31 -11.68
N GLY A 47 4.13 54.12 -11.57
CA GLY A 47 4.22 53.11 -12.63
C GLY A 47 2.97 52.22 -12.78
N LYS A 48 2.06 52.24 -11.81
CA LYS A 48 0.87 51.37 -11.69
C LYS A 48 1.19 49.87 -11.66
N TYR A 49 2.17 49.48 -10.86
CA TYR A 49 2.51 48.09 -10.56
C TYR A 49 2.54 47.86 -9.04
N ALA A 50 2.67 46.60 -8.61
CA ALA A 50 2.89 46.21 -7.22
C ALA A 50 4.30 45.64 -7.06
N ILE A 51 4.90 45.81 -5.87
CA ILE A 51 6.22 45.26 -5.56
C ILE A 51 6.04 43.95 -4.79
N GLY A 52 6.69 42.88 -5.26
CA GLY A 52 6.71 41.62 -4.53
C GLY A 52 7.59 41.71 -3.29
N SER A 53 7.09 41.24 -2.15
CA SER A 53 7.91 41.02 -0.96
C SER A 53 8.19 39.54 -0.75
N PHE A 54 9.42 39.25 -0.33
CA PHE A 54 9.94 37.90 -0.21
C PHE A 54 10.68 37.74 1.13
N SER A 55 10.28 36.75 1.92
CA SER A 55 10.93 36.38 3.19
C SER A 55 11.92 35.22 2.98
N PRO A 56 13.24 35.45 2.89
CA PRO A 56 14.23 34.40 2.70
C PRO A 56 14.53 33.76 4.07
N ARG A 57 14.05 32.53 4.28
CA ARG A 57 14.06 31.85 5.59
C ARG A 57 15.46 31.53 6.14
N TYR A 58 16.50 31.71 5.35
CA TYR A 58 17.90 31.63 5.75
C TYR A 58 18.75 32.47 4.78
N THR A 59 19.88 33.00 5.25
CA THR A 59 20.62 34.09 4.57
C THR A 59 21.02 33.77 3.13
N SER A 60 21.42 32.53 2.81
CA SER A 60 21.77 32.15 1.43
C SER A 60 20.61 32.17 0.43
N MET A 61 19.34 32.26 0.87
CA MET A 61 18.21 32.52 -0.03
C MET A 61 18.18 33.97 -0.54
N ILE A 62 18.77 34.94 0.18
CA ILE A 62 18.80 36.35 -0.25
C ILE A 62 19.47 36.46 -1.64
N ALA A 63 20.52 35.66 -1.87
CA ALA A 63 21.19 35.57 -3.15
C ALA A 63 20.24 35.22 -4.32
N ALA A 64 19.36 34.23 -4.14
CA ALA A 64 18.43 33.79 -5.17
C ALA A 64 17.28 34.79 -5.39
N VAL A 65 16.79 35.42 -4.31
CA VAL A 65 15.74 36.45 -4.37
C VAL A 65 16.22 37.69 -5.14
N LEU A 66 17.45 38.14 -4.88
CA LEU A 66 18.05 39.27 -5.58
C LEU A 66 18.32 38.94 -7.07
N ALA A 67 18.86 37.76 -7.36
CA ALA A 67 19.07 37.29 -8.73
C ALA A 67 17.77 37.29 -9.54
N ALA A 68 16.70 36.71 -9.00
CA ALA A 68 15.41 36.61 -9.68
C ALA A 68 14.78 37.99 -9.98
N GLY A 69 14.88 38.96 -9.08
CA GLY A 69 14.42 40.32 -9.34
C GLY A 69 15.24 41.05 -10.40
N GLN A 70 16.56 40.85 -10.41
CA GLN A 70 17.43 41.41 -11.45
C GLN A 70 17.19 40.75 -12.82
N GLU A 71 16.92 39.44 -12.88
CA GLU A 71 16.56 38.72 -14.10
C GLU A 71 15.20 39.20 -14.66
N ALA A 72 14.23 39.48 -13.78
CA ALA A 72 12.89 39.96 -14.13
C ALA A 72 12.80 41.47 -14.44
N ASP A 73 13.89 42.24 -14.35
CA ASP A 73 13.89 43.72 -14.35
C ASP A 73 12.85 44.30 -13.37
N SER A 74 12.70 43.69 -12.19
CA SER A 74 11.64 43.99 -11.23
C SER A 74 12.20 44.46 -9.89
N PRO A 75 11.68 45.56 -9.32
CA PRO A 75 11.93 45.90 -7.93
C PRO A 75 11.30 44.88 -6.99
N LEU A 76 11.85 44.78 -5.79
CA LEU A 76 11.43 43.80 -4.78
C LEU A 76 11.73 44.28 -3.35
N ILE A 77 11.02 43.71 -2.38
CA ILE A 77 11.32 43.84 -0.96
C ILE A 77 11.91 42.52 -0.48
N VAL A 78 13.08 42.57 0.18
CA VAL A 78 13.65 41.45 0.93
C VAL A 78 13.32 41.69 2.40
N GLN A 79 12.60 40.77 3.04
CA GLN A 79 12.21 40.92 4.44
C GLN A 79 12.56 39.72 5.33
N ILE A 80 12.56 39.92 6.64
CA ILE A 80 12.62 38.84 7.62
C ILE A 80 11.90 39.25 8.89
N SER A 81 11.13 38.33 9.48
CA SER A 81 10.36 38.62 10.70
C SER A 81 11.17 38.42 11.98
N GLN A 82 10.78 39.08 13.08
CA GLN A 82 11.37 38.82 14.40
C GLN A 82 11.24 37.33 14.80
N LYS A 83 10.14 36.68 14.41
CA LYS A 83 9.89 35.25 14.64
C LYS A 83 10.93 34.37 13.92
N GLU A 84 11.30 34.72 12.67
CA GLU A 84 12.30 33.99 11.90
C GLU A 84 13.73 34.25 12.36
N LEU A 85 14.07 35.49 12.70
CA LEU A 85 15.36 35.84 13.31
C LEU A 85 15.63 34.98 14.56
N ILE A 86 14.64 34.88 15.46
CA ILE A 86 14.71 34.01 16.64
C ILE A 86 14.78 32.53 16.25
N ARG A 87 13.92 32.06 15.34
CA ARG A 87 13.82 30.64 14.94
C ARG A 87 15.11 30.08 14.34
N TYR A 88 15.84 30.90 13.58
CA TYR A 88 17.06 30.49 12.87
C TYR A 88 18.36 31.00 13.53
N GLY A 89 18.27 31.73 14.64
CA GLY A 89 19.44 32.26 15.36
C GLY A 89 20.19 33.37 14.61
N ILE A 90 19.49 34.10 13.74
CA ILE A 90 20.03 35.16 12.89
C ILE A 90 19.77 36.51 13.57
N THR A 91 20.75 37.41 13.58
CA THR A 91 20.55 38.80 14.03
C THR A 91 20.16 39.70 12.86
N PRO A 92 19.44 40.82 13.08
CA PRO A 92 19.18 41.80 12.02
C PRO A 92 20.46 42.20 11.29
N LYS A 93 21.54 42.41 12.05
CA LYS A 93 22.87 42.68 11.52
C LYS A 93 23.37 41.60 10.55
N ALA A 94 23.32 40.32 10.92
CA ALA A 94 23.81 39.24 10.04
C ALA A 94 22.99 39.11 8.76
N PHE A 95 21.68 39.35 8.83
CA PHE A 95 20.81 39.34 7.65
C PHE A 95 21.11 40.54 6.72
N ALA A 96 21.31 41.74 7.28
CA ALA A 96 21.69 42.92 6.51
C ALA A 96 23.10 42.79 5.90
N GLU A 97 24.08 42.23 6.62
CA GLU A 97 25.43 42.01 6.11
C GLU A 97 25.43 41.07 4.88
N GLU A 98 24.64 39.98 4.88
CA GLU A 98 24.47 39.14 3.68
C GLU A 98 23.73 39.88 2.55
N PHE A 99 22.64 40.61 2.86
CA PHE A 99 21.90 41.37 1.84
C PHE A 99 22.79 42.37 1.10
N TYR A 100 23.56 43.18 1.83
CA TYR A 100 24.49 44.12 1.19
C TYR A 100 25.67 43.41 0.49
N HIS A 101 26.14 42.27 1.01
CA HIS A 101 27.14 41.44 0.30
C HIS A 101 26.61 40.96 -1.05
N GLN A 102 25.41 40.39 -1.10
CA GLN A 102 24.81 39.86 -2.33
C GLN A 102 24.47 40.95 -3.36
N LEU A 103 24.09 42.17 -2.91
CA LEU A 103 23.95 43.31 -3.81
C LEU A 103 25.25 43.68 -4.53
N GLU A 104 26.37 43.70 -3.81
CA GLU A 104 27.69 44.01 -4.39
C GLU A 104 28.25 42.84 -5.22
N GLU A 105 28.13 41.59 -4.74
CA GLU A 105 28.63 40.37 -5.39
C GLU A 105 27.93 40.10 -6.73
N GLN A 106 26.60 40.27 -6.78
CA GLN A 106 25.80 40.02 -7.98
C GLN A 106 25.58 41.27 -8.85
N GLN A 107 26.12 42.43 -8.44
CA GLN A 107 26.00 43.71 -9.16
C GLN A 107 24.54 44.14 -9.39
N ILE A 108 23.67 43.95 -8.40
CA ILE A 108 22.22 44.20 -8.51
C ILE A 108 21.96 45.70 -8.75
N THR A 109 21.21 46.00 -9.81
CA THR A 109 20.87 47.35 -10.26
C THR A 109 19.39 47.72 -10.11
N VAL A 110 18.49 46.73 -10.07
CA VAL A 110 17.05 46.96 -9.83
C VAL A 110 16.80 47.58 -8.44
N PRO A 111 15.70 48.34 -8.24
CA PRO A 111 15.40 48.95 -6.94
C PRO A 111 15.01 47.91 -5.90
N VAL A 112 15.66 47.93 -4.73
CA VAL A 112 15.44 46.95 -3.66
C VAL A 112 15.12 47.64 -2.33
N VAL A 113 14.34 46.98 -1.47
CA VAL A 113 14.06 47.42 -0.10
C VAL A 113 14.50 46.33 0.88
N LEU A 114 15.15 46.70 1.98
CA LEU A 114 15.44 45.80 3.10
C LEU A 114 14.49 46.11 4.26
N HIS A 115 13.55 45.20 4.54
CA HIS A 115 12.43 45.43 5.45
C HIS A 115 12.44 44.46 6.66
N LEU A 116 12.21 44.99 7.87
CA LEU A 116 12.01 44.17 9.07
C LEU A 116 10.52 43.90 9.21
N ASP A 117 10.13 42.65 8.99
CA ASP A 117 8.74 42.18 9.04
C ASP A 117 8.30 41.88 10.49
N HIS A 118 6.99 41.91 10.76
CA HIS A 118 6.32 41.67 12.06
C HIS A 118 7.25 41.62 13.30
N THR A 119 7.46 42.77 13.95
CA THR A 119 8.04 42.84 15.31
C THR A 119 7.14 43.62 16.27
N LYS A 120 7.16 43.18 17.54
CA LYS A 120 6.43 43.82 18.65
C LYS A 120 7.37 44.55 19.63
N ASP A 121 8.64 44.72 19.24
CA ASP A 121 9.71 45.18 20.12
C ASP A 121 10.54 46.31 19.50
N MET A 122 10.44 47.50 20.10
CA MET A 122 11.20 48.70 19.73
C MET A 122 12.73 48.49 19.78
N ALA A 123 13.23 47.54 20.58
CA ALA A 123 14.65 47.19 20.58
C ALA A 123 15.08 46.52 19.28
N VAL A 124 14.26 45.64 18.71
CA VAL A 124 14.56 44.96 17.44
C VAL A 124 14.40 45.93 16.26
N ILE A 125 13.44 46.86 16.32
CA ILE A 125 13.35 47.99 15.38
C ILE A 125 14.65 48.82 15.41
N ALA A 126 15.16 49.16 16.60
CA ALA A 126 16.41 49.88 16.75
C ALA A 126 17.61 49.09 16.18
N GLU A 127 17.75 47.80 16.50
CA GLU A 127 18.83 46.94 15.98
C GLU A 127 18.78 46.79 14.45
N ALA A 128 17.59 46.67 13.85
CA ALA A 128 17.44 46.58 12.40
C ALA A 128 17.82 47.90 11.70
N ILE A 129 17.41 49.04 12.27
CA ILE A 129 17.78 50.35 11.73
C ILE A 129 19.30 50.60 11.86
N GLU A 130 19.91 50.19 12.98
CA GLU A 130 21.38 50.25 13.15
C GLU A 130 22.14 49.26 12.25
N ALA A 131 21.53 48.12 11.92
CA ALA A 131 22.02 47.19 10.90
C ALA A 131 21.90 47.72 9.45
N GLY A 132 21.08 48.75 9.23
CA GLY A 132 20.91 49.40 7.92
C GLY A 132 19.71 48.92 7.11
N PHE A 133 18.67 48.41 7.76
CA PHE A 133 17.35 48.21 7.13
C PHE A 133 16.77 49.55 6.67
N THR A 134 16.15 49.57 5.48
CA THR A 134 15.53 50.78 4.90
C THR A 134 14.03 50.85 5.12
N SER A 135 13.44 49.81 5.71
CA SER A 135 12.09 49.83 6.27
C SER A 135 11.93 48.90 7.47
N VAL A 136 10.95 49.18 8.33
CA VAL A 136 10.57 48.37 9.51
C VAL A 136 9.06 48.33 9.67
N MET A 137 8.51 47.22 10.15
CA MET A 137 7.11 47.04 10.54
C MET A 137 6.96 46.99 12.06
N ILE A 138 5.97 47.69 12.60
CA ILE A 138 5.54 47.59 14.00
C ILE A 138 4.16 46.90 14.06
N ASP A 139 4.13 45.72 14.67
CA ASP A 139 2.92 44.94 14.92
C ASP A 139 2.46 45.21 16.37
N ALA A 140 1.58 46.20 16.51
CA ALA A 140 0.82 46.47 17.74
C ALA A 140 -0.68 46.18 17.55
N SER A 141 -1.04 45.36 16.55
CA SER A 141 -2.41 45.05 16.11
C SER A 141 -3.32 44.52 17.24
N GLU A 142 -2.78 43.65 18.10
CA GLU A 142 -3.45 43.04 19.26
C GLU A 142 -3.80 44.02 20.40
N LYS A 143 -3.35 45.29 20.32
CA LYS A 143 -3.52 46.27 21.40
C LYS A 143 -4.72 47.19 21.13
N PRO A 144 -5.37 47.74 22.19
CA PRO A 144 -6.40 48.77 22.03
C PRO A 144 -5.92 49.92 21.14
N PHE A 145 -6.83 50.52 20.37
CA PHE A 145 -6.50 51.54 19.36
C PHE A 145 -5.55 52.64 19.87
N GLU A 146 -5.79 53.21 21.06
CA GLU A 146 -4.92 54.24 21.66
C GLU A 146 -3.50 53.73 22.00
N ASP A 147 -3.36 52.46 22.38
CA ASP A 147 -2.06 51.82 22.66
C ASP A 147 -1.31 51.51 21.36
N ASN A 148 -2.00 50.97 20.34
CA ASN A 148 -1.42 50.74 19.01
C ASN A 148 -0.96 52.08 18.40
N VAL A 149 -1.81 53.12 18.41
CA VAL A 149 -1.45 54.48 17.96
C VAL A 149 -0.20 55.01 18.67
N ARG A 150 -0.08 54.84 19.99
CA ARG A 150 1.08 55.33 20.75
C ARG A 150 2.36 54.64 20.29
N GLU A 151 2.36 53.31 20.19
CA GLU A 151 3.57 52.53 19.90
C GLU A 151 3.94 52.59 18.42
N SER A 152 2.96 52.54 17.52
CA SER A 152 3.17 52.77 16.10
C SER A 152 3.66 54.19 15.80
N LYS A 153 3.26 55.18 16.61
CA LYS A 153 3.87 56.52 16.59
C LYS A 153 5.31 56.54 17.09
N GLU A 154 5.62 55.84 18.18
CA GLU A 154 6.98 55.78 18.72
C GLU A 154 7.97 55.14 17.72
N ALA A 155 7.54 54.08 17.04
CA ALA A 155 8.26 53.48 15.92
C ALA A 155 8.44 54.47 14.75
N ALA A 156 7.38 55.19 14.35
CA ALA A 156 7.43 56.19 13.28
C ALA A 156 8.39 57.33 13.59
N ASP A 157 8.27 57.98 14.75
CA ASP A 157 9.14 59.08 15.16
C ASP A 157 10.61 58.61 15.28
N TYR A 158 10.87 57.36 15.71
CA TYR A 158 12.20 56.79 15.76
C TYR A 158 12.80 56.50 14.37
N ALA A 159 12.01 55.92 13.46
CA ALA A 159 12.45 55.55 12.11
C ALA A 159 12.64 56.78 11.21
N HIS A 160 11.69 57.73 11.25
CA HIS A 160 11.75 58.98 10.49
C HIS A 160 12.93 59.86 10.89
N ALA A 161 13.28 59.90 12.19
CA ALA A 161 14.49 60.58 12.68
C ALA A 161 15.81 59.99 12.12
N ARG A 162 15.76 58.83 11.46
CA ARG A 162 16.89 58.13 10.83
C ARG A 162 16.72 57.94 9.31
N GLY A 163 15.62 58.45 8.73
CA GLY A 163 15.32 58.33 7.30
C GLY A 163 14.84 56.94 6.85
N VAL A 164 14.33 56.11 7.77
CA VAL A 164 13.78 54.78 7.50
C VAL A 164 12.25 54.85 7.41
N SER A 165 11.65 54.09 6.49
CA SER A 165 10.18 54.03 6.36
C SER A 165 9.53 53.03 7.31
N VAL A 166 8.38 53.40 7.87
CA VAL A 166 7.64 52.56 8.81
C VAL A 166 6.33 52.03 8.21
N GLU A 167 6.07 50.75 8.42
CA GLU A 167 4.78 50.09 8.24
C GLU A 167 4.16 49.80 9.62
N ALA A 168 2.83 49.87 9.74
CA ALA A 168 2.11 49.44 10.94
C ALA A 168 0.81 48.72 10.57
N GLU A 169 0.32 47.87 11.47
CA GLU A 169 -0.87 47.04 11.27
C GLU A 169 -2.08 47.55 12.07
N LEU A 170 -3.25 47.56 11.43
CA LEU A 170 -4.52 47.95 12.05
C LEU A 170 -5.65 46.96 11.68
N GLY A 171 -6.31 46.40 12.68
CA GLY A 171 -7.15 45.21 12.55
C GLY A 171 -6.37 43.94 12.87
N MET A 172 -7.05 42.80 13.03
CA MET A 172 -6.41 41.54 13.40
C MET A 172 -6.42 40.59 12.20
N ILE A 173 -5.25 40.28 11.64
CA ILE A 173 -5.12 39.32 10.52
C ILE A 173 -5.08 37.90 11.08
N GLY A 174 -5.95 37.02 10.57
CA GLY A 174 -6.07 35.63 11.02
C GLY A 174 -4.74 34.86 10.92
N THR A 175 -4.27 34.36 12.06
CA THR A 175 -3.16 33.39 12.14
C THR A 175 -3.70 31.96 12.02
N THR A 176 -2.81 31.00 11.80
CA THR A 176 -3.13 29.57 11.59
C THR A 176 -3.86 28.88 12.75
N ASP A 177 -3.97 29.53 13.90
CA ASP A 177 -4.37 28.93 15.17
C ASP A 177 -5.78 29.37 15.62
N PHE A 178 -6.46 30.23 14.83
CA PHE A 178 -7.82 30.71 15.10
C PHE A 178 -8.80 30.30 14.00
N VAL A 179 -9.94 29.73 14.41
CA VAL A 179 -11.04 29.38 13.51
C VAL A 179 -11.97 30.59 13.37
N GLU A 180 -11.81 31.37 12.30
CA GLU A 180 -12.80 32.37 11.90
C GLU A 180 -14.18 31.72 11.67
N THR A 181 -15.25 32.42 12.04
CA THR A 181 -16.63 32.02 11.76
C THR A 181 -17.28 32.96 10.75
N GLU A 182 -18.48 32.63 10.25
CA GLU A 182 -19.12 33.35 9.13
C GLU A 182 -19.67 34.75 9.49
N THR A 183 -19.43 35.26 10.71
CA THR A 183 -20.05 36.49 11.24
C THR A 183 -19.07 37.60 11.64
N ASP A 184 -17.76 37.37 11.52
CA ASP A 184 -16.75 38.16 12.23
C ASP A 184 -16.33 39.45 11.47
N GLU A 185 -17.29 40.33 11.14
CA GLU A 185 -17.02 41.66 10.55
C GLU A 185 -16.13 42.54 11.44
N GLU A 186 -16.08 42.27 12.74
CA GLU A 186 -15.27 42.97 13.76
C GLU A 186 -13.75 42.76 13.60
N LEU A 187 -13.30 41.85 12.71
CA LEU A 187 -11.87 41.58 12.47
C LEU A 187 -11.25 42.39 11.32
N TYR A 188 -12.07 42.98 10.44
CA TYR A 188 -11.60 43.74 9.28
C TYR A 188 -11.39 45.22 9.60
N THR A 189 -10.33 45.82 9.05
CA THR A 189 -9.97 47.23 9.27
C THR A 189 -11.11 48.17 8.90
N ASP A 190 -11.52 49.05 9.81
CA ASP A 190 -12.50 50.10 9.52
C ASP A 190 -11.85 51.28 8.77
N PRO A 191 -12.49 51.84 7.70
CA PRO A 191 -11.92 52.94 6.93
C PRO A 191 -11.75 54.27 7.68
N ASP A 192 -12.65 54.61 8.61
CA ASP A 192 -12.54 55.84 9.40
C ASP A 192 -11.52 55.68 10.53
N GLU A 193 -11.42 54.49 11.15
CA GLU A 193 -10.32 54.18 12.08
C GLU A 193 -8.96 54.19 11.38
N ALA A 194 -8.85 53.65 10.16
CA ALA A 194 -7.62 53.71 9.37
C ALA A 194 -7.19 55.16 9.05
N ALA A 195 -8.15 56.02 8.72
CA ALA A 195 -7.91 57.44 8.48
C ALA A 195 -7.35 58.14 9.74
N GLU A 196 -7.97 57.91 10.90
CA GLU A 196 -7.54 58.50 12.17
C GLU A 196 -6.20 57.92 12.66
N PHE A 197 -6.00 56.60 12.51
CA PHE A 197 -4.76 55.91 12.87
C PHE A 197 -3.56 56.46 12.10
N VAL A 198 -3.66 56.56 10.77
CA VAL A 198 -2.61 57.13 9.92
C VAL A 198 -2.36 58.61 10.25
N ARG A 199 -3.42 59.37 10.55
CA ARG A 199 -3.34 60.79 10.94
C ARG A 199 -2.68 60.99 12.32
N LEU A 200 -2.82 60.04 13.24
CA LEU A 200 -2.23 60.10 14.58
C LEU A 200 -0.80 59.56 14.62
N THR A 201 -0.51 58.45 13.94
CA THR A 201 0.80 57.79 13.93
C THR A 201 1.80 58.50 13.01
N GLY A 202 1.39 58.82 11.78
CA GLY A 202 2.25 59.35 10.72
C GLY A 202 3.03 58.28 9.94
N VAL A 203 2.60 57.01 9.93
CA VAL A 203 3.27 55.92 9.20
C VAL A 203 3.36 56.13 7.68
N ASP A 204 4.21 55.37 6.98
CA ASP A 204 4.39 55.45 5.53
C ASP A 204 3.55 54.44 4.74
N ALA A 205 3.25 53.30 5.37
CA ALA A 205 2.44 52.22 4.85
C ALA A 205 1.54 51.63 5.97
N LEU A 206 0.39 51.09 5.59
CA LEU A 206 -0.60 50.51 6.50
C LEU A 206 -0.94 49.07 6.08
N ALA A 207 -0.63 48.10 6.93
CA ALA A 207 -1.13 46.74 6.80
C ALA A 207 -2.59 46.67 7.25
N VAL A 208 -3.44 46.04 6.42
CA VAL A 208 -4.91 46.05 6.60
C VAL A 208 -5.51 44.64 6.52
N SER A 209 -6.41 44.35 7.46
CA SER A 209 -7.24 43.14 7.45
C SER A 209 -8.47 43.36 6.55
N CYS A 210 -8.46 42.73 5.37
CA CYS A 210 -9.52 42.87 4.36
C CYS A 210 -9.94 41.52 3.75
N GLY A 211 -9.91 40.43 4.54
CA GLY A 211 -10.23 39.08 4.07
C GLY A 211 -9.05 38.33 3.44
N THR A 212 -7.81 38.75 3.70
CA THR A 212 -6.58 37.96 3.53
C THR A 212 -6.22 37.24 4.84
N ALA A 213 -5.40 36.20 4.79
CA ALA A 213 -5.00 35.44 5.98
C ALA A 213 -3.59 34.81 5.83
N HIS A 214 -2.99 34.44 6.96
CA HIS A 214 -1.65 33.86 7.01
C HIS A 214 -1.64 32.34 6.81
N GLY A 215 -0.74 31.84 5.96
CA GLY A 215 -0.42 30.40 5.84
C GLY A 215 -1.20 29.66 4.75
N VAL A 216 -1.55 28.40 5.02
CA VAL A 216 -2.26 27.51 4.08
C VAL A 216 -3.75 27.52 4.40
N TYR A 217 -4.59 27.72 3.38
CA TYR A 217 -6.04 27.91 3.51
C TYR A 217 -6.80 26.60 3.76
N ASN A 218 -6.62 26.02 4.94
CA ASN A 218 -7.11 24.68 5.29
C ASN A 218 -8.65 24.56 5.44
N VAL A 219 -9.40 25.67 5.53
CA VAL A 219 -10.84 25.65 5.91
C VAL A 219 -11.74 26.60 5.10
N LYS A 220 -11.18 27.67 4.53
CA LYS A 220 -11.94 28.79 3.92
C LYS A 220 -11.15 29.38 2.77
N GLN A 221 -11.78 29.60 1.61
CA GLN A 221 -11.15 30.41 0.55
C GLN A 221 -11.16 31.89 0.99
N PRO A 222 -10.00 32.57 1.08
CA PRO A 222 -9.95 34.00 1.40
C PRO A 222 -10.63 34.80 0.28
N LYS A 223 -11.28 35.90 0.65
CA LYS A 223 -11.95 36.78 -0.32
C LYS A 223 -11.66 38.23 0.04
N VAL A 224 -10.76 38.83 -0.73
CA VAL A 224 -10.36 40.24 -0.60
C VAL A 224 -11.58 41.15 -0.76
N ASP A 225 -11.82 42.00 0.25
CA ASP A 225 -12.83 43.06 0.23
C ASP A 225 -12.28 44.30 -0.50
N TYR A 226 -12.33 44.27 -1.83
CA TYR A 226 -11.91 45.37 -2.67
C TYR A 226 -12.65 46.69 -2.39
N ALA A 227 -13.92 46.64 -1.94
CA ALA A 227 -14.68 47.85 -1.64
C ALA A 227 -14.17 48.53 -0.36
N ARG A 228 -13.79 47.75 0.65
CA ARG A 228 -13.10 48.25 1.86
C ARG A 228 -11.71 48.78 1.54
N LEU A 229 -10.95 48.14 0.65
CA LEU A 229 -9.66 48.66 0.19
C LEU A 229 -9.79 50.00 -0.56
N GLU A 230 -10.78 50.14 -1.45
CA GLU A 230 -11.09 51.42 -2.10
C GLU A 230 -11.49 52.49 -1.08
N ALA A 231 -12.29 52.15 -0.06
CA ALA A 231 -12.70 53.07 1.00
C ALA A 231 -11.52 53.52 1.88
N ILE A 232 -10.67 52.60 2.33
CA ILE A 232 -9.47 52.93 3.11
C ILE A 232 -8.55 53.83 2.27
N ARG A 233 -8.22 53.45 1.02
CA ARG A 233 -7.31 54.25 0.17
C ARG A 233 -7.89 55.62 -0.22
N ALA A 234 -9.22 55.79 -0.20
CA ALA A 234 -9.86 57.09 -0.40
C ALA A 234 -9.73 58.04 0.81
N LEU A 235 -9.48 57.51 2.01
CA LEU A 235 -9.35 58.27 3.26
C LEU A 235 -7.91 58.37 3.77
N THR A 236 -7.05 57.37 3.51
CA THR A 236 -5.66 57.34 3.95
C THR A 236 -4.68 57.77 2.86
N PRO A 237 -3.75 58.71 3.11
CA PRO A 237 -2.74 59.11 2.12
C PRO A 237 -1.63 58.07 1.90
N VAL A 238 -1.51 57.07 2.78
CA VAL A 238 -0.45 56.03 2.76
C VAL A 238 -0.76 54.87 1.83
N HIS A 239 0.26 54.11 1.47
CA HIS A 239 0.12 52.86 0.71
C HIS A 239 -0.47 51.76 1.61
N LEU A 240 -1.28 50.88 1.02
CA LEU A 240 -1.87 49.74 1.74
C LEU A 240 -1.07 48.47 1.45
N VAL A 241 -0.81 47.68 2.49
CA VAL A 241 -0.07 46.42 2.42
C VAL A 241 -1.01 45.26 2.70
N LEU A 242 -0.93 44.22 1.86
CA LEU A 242 -1.81 43.06 1.88
C LEU A 242 -1.00 41.82 2.28
N HIS A 243 -1.07 41.47 3.57
CA HIS A 243 -0.41 40.27 4.08
C HIS A 243 -1.22 39.02 3.75
N GLY A 244 -0.60 38.06 3.05
CA GLY A 244 -1.24 36.80 2.66
C GLY A 244 -0.38 35.95 1.71
N GLY A 245 -0.51 34.63 1.78
CA GLY A 245 0.27 33.70 0.95
C GLY A 245 -0.39 33.34 -0.37
N SER A 246 0.34 33.41 -1.49
CA SER A 246 -0.11 32.88 -2.78
C SER A 246 0.13 31.36 -2.86
N GLY A 247 -0.88 30.57 -2.49
CA GLY A 247 -0.86 29.12 -2.72
C GLY A 247 -0.94 28.78 -4.21
N VAL A 248 -0.11 27.83 -4.67
CA VAL A 248 -0.06 27.39 -6.08
C VAL A 248 -0.46 25.91 -6.18
N PRO A 249 -1.65 25.58 -6.72
CA PRO A 249 -1.96 24.22 -7.18
C PRO A 249 -1.44 23.99 -8.61
N ALA A 250 -1.13 22.74 -8.97
CA ALA A 250 -0.89 22.32 -10.35
C ALA A 250 -1.12 20.80 -10.53
N ASP A 251 -1.24 20.36 -11.79
CA ASP A 251 -1.29 18.97 -12.30
C ASP A 251 -0.04 18.66 -13.19
N GLY A 252 0.26 17.45 -13.72
CA GLY A 252 -0.34 16.10 -13.76
C GLY A 252 0.32 15.30 -14.94
N ASN A 253 0.24 14.00 -15.30
CA ASN A 253 -0.17 12.67 -14.82
C ASN A 253 -0.83 12.49 -13.45
N ALA A 254 -1.61 11.41 -13.41
CA ALA A 254 -2.25 10.80 -12.28
C ALA A 254 -1.98 9.28 -12.25
N HIS A 255 -0.82 8.90 -11.70
CA HIS A 255 -0.89 7.85 -10.69
C HIS A 255 -1.82 8.38 -9.60
N LEU A 256 -2.83 7.60 -9.24
CA LEU A 256 -3.86 8.03 -8.30
C LEU A 256 -4.13 6.90 -7.33
N ASP A 257 -4.05 7.25 -6.05
CA ASP A 257 -4.22 6.31 -4.95
C ASP A 257 -5.68 6.44 -4.53
N PRO A 258 -6.53 5.42 -4.73
CA PRO A 258 -7.92 5.52 -4.32
C PRO A 258 -8.02 5.66 -2.79
N VAL A 259 -7.03 5.17 -2.05
CA VAL A 259 -6.93 5.20 -0.59
C VAL A 259 -5.47 5.26 -0.19
N TRP A 260 -5.06 6.30 0.54
CA TRP A 260 -3.73 6.40 1.16
C TRP A 260 -3.79 7.28 2.42
N LEU A 261 -3.47 8.57 2.31
CA LEU A 261 -3.66 9.59 3.37
C LEU A 261 -5.09 10.16 3.38
N TRP A 262 -6.02 9.48 2.70
CA TRP A 262 -7.43 9.79 2.53
C TRP A 262 -8.24 8.50 2.36
N GLN A 263 -9.54 8.56 2.57
CA GLN A 263 -10.46 7.43 2.34
C GLN A 263 -10.97 7.40 0.88
N TRP A 264 -11.60 6.29 0.48
CA TRP A 264 -11.97 6.03 -0.93
C TRP A 264 -12.98 7.01 -1.52
N GLN A 265 -13.76 7.68 -0.66
CA GLN A 265 -14.73 8.71 -1.03
C GLN A 265 -14.01 9.96 -1.57
N GLU A 266 -12.78 10.24 -1.13
CA GLU A 266 -11.94 11.35 -1.58
C GLU A 266 -11.14 10.97 -2.83
N GLY A 267 -10.50 9.79 -2.84
CA GLY A 267 -9.82 9.28 -4.04
C GLY A 267 -10.76 9.13 -5.25
N PHE A 268 -12.07 8.89 -5.04
CA PHE A 268 -13.09 8.95 -6.09
C PHE A 268 -13.41 10.39 -6.55
N GLN A 269 -13.40 11.39 -5.65
CA GLN A 269 -13.52 12.79 -6.05
C GLN A 269 -12.34 13.21 -6.94
N GLU A 270 -11.12 12.82 -6.58
CA GLU A 270 -9.94 13.11 -7.40
C GLU A 270 -9.87 12.29 -8.68
N ALA A 271 -10.41 11.06 -8.73
CA ALA A 271 -10.55 10.34 -9.99
C ALA A 271 -11.47 11.09 -10.98
N LYS A 272 -12.53 11.73 -10.48
CA LYS A 272 -13.40 12.59 -11.29
C LYS A 272 -12.72 13.88 -11.74
N ALA A 273 -12.06 14.59 -10.81
CA ALA A 273 -11.35 15.83 -11.11
C ALA A 273 -10.25 15.59 -12.17
N THR A 274 -9.44 14.56 -11.96
CA THR A 274 -8.40 14.09 -12.89
C THR A 274 -8.96 13.79 -14.27
N PHE A 275 -10.03 12.98 -14.36
CA PHE A 275 -10.55 12.55 -15.65
C PHE A 275 -11.21 13.71 -16.41
N ARG A 276 -11.86 14.65 -15.70
CA ARG A 276 -12.38 15.91 -16.26
C ARG A 276 -11.25 16.78 -16.80
N SER A 277 -10.19 17.00 -15.99
CA SER A 277 -9.01 17.78 -16.35
C SER A 277 -8.37 17.26 -17.64
N ALA A 278 -8.09 15.95 -17.70
CA ALA A 278 -7.51 15.31 -18.88
C ALA A 278 -8.39 15.43 -20.15
N LEU A 279 -9.70 15.27 -20.03
CA LEU A 279 -10.63 15.47 -21.17
C LEU A 279 -10.64 16.92 -21.68
N ASP A 280 -10.46 17.90 -20.80
CA ASP A 280 -10.46 19.31 -21.18
C ASP A 280 -9.11 19.74 -21.76
N ARG A 281 -7.97 19.20 -21.27
CA ARG A 281 -6.69 19.27 -22.01
C ARG A 281 -6.81 18.72 -23.43
N MET A 282 -7.57 17.64 -23.64
CA MET A 282 -7.82 17.08 -24.99
C MET A 282 -8.74 17.95 -25.88
N LYS A 283 -9.42 18.95 -25.33
CA LYS A 283 -10.17 19.98 -26.10
C LYS A 283 -9.32 21.21 -26.39
N GLU A 284 -8.40 21.54 -25.50
CA GLU A 284 -7.51 22.70 -25.58
C GLU A 284 -6.25 22.42 -26.42
N SER A 285 -5.87 21.15 -26.57
CA SER A 285 -4.70 20.67 -27.29
C SER A 285 -5.05 19.46 -28.17
N GLU A 286 -4.61 19.42 -29.43
CA GLU A 286 -4.93 18.31 -30.36
C GLU A 286 -3.94 17.13 -30.29
N ASP A 287 -2.70 17.41 -29.90
CA ASP A 287 -1.56 16.48 -29.77
C ASP A 287 -1.53 15.70 -28.44
N PHE A 288 -2.13 16.26 -27.39
CA PHE A 288 -2.07 15.72 -26.04
C PHE A 288 -2.62 14.29 -25.92
N ILE A 289 -1.93 13.42 -25.17
CA ILE A 289 -2.29 12.02 -24.89
C ILE A 289 -2.30 11.81 -23.37
N PHE A 290 -3.35 11.18 -22.85
CA PHE A 290 -3.47 10.78 -21.46
C PHE A 290 -3.42 9.25 -21.31
N THR A 291 -2.84 8.77 -20.21
CA THR A 291 -2.74 7.34 -19.87
C THR A 291 -3.34 7.11 -18.49
N SER A 292 -4.18 6.08 -18.33
CA SER A 292 -4.79 5.73 -17.03
C SER A 292 -5.05 4.23 -16.89
N SER A 293 -4.91 3.70 -15.68
CA SER A 293 -4.74 2.26 -15.38
C SER A 293 -5.97 1.56 -14.81
N SER A 294 -6.40 1.90 -13.60
CA SER A 294 -7.26 1.04 -12.76
C SER A 294 -8.72 0.99 -13.21
N ALA A 295 -9.23 -0.20 -13.56
CA ALA A 295 -10.62 -0.37 -14.04
C ALA A 295 -11.70 0.09 -13.03
N ALA A 296 -11.44 -0.02 -11.72
CA ALA A 296 -12.35 0.47 -10.68
C ALA A 296 -12.69 1.96 -10.82
N MET A 297 -11.72 2.80 -11.21
CA MET A 297 -11.93 4.24 -11.40
C MET A 297 -12.86 4.50 -12.57
N TYR A 298 -12.72 3.76 -13.68
CA TYR A 298 -13.63 3.87 -14.82
C TYR A 298 -15.05 3.41 -14.47
N GLU A 299 -15.22 2.36 -13.66
CA GLU A 299 -16.54 1.93 -13.18
C GLU A 299 -17.18 2.96 -12.25
N TRP A 300 -16.39 3.64 -11.43
CA TRP A 300 -16.86 4.80 -10.65
C TRP A 300 -17.37 5.94 -11.55
N ILE A 301 -16.66 6.26 -12.65
CA ILE A 301 -17.13 7.27 -13.62
C ILE A 301 -18.39 6.81 -14.36
N GLU A 302 -18.45 5.55 -14.81
CA GLU A 302 -19.62 4.99 -15.50
C GLU A 302 -20.89 5.10 -14.66
N ASN A 303 -20.80 4.83 -13.34
CA ASN A 303 -21.95 4.83 -12.45
C ASN A 303 -22.34 6.22 -11.91
N ASN A 304 -21.45 7.22 -11.95
CA ASN A 304 -21.73 8.54 -11.38
C ASN A 304 -21.77 9.69 -12.41
N GLU A 305 -20.94 9.66 -13.45
CA GLU A 305 -20.87 10.68 -14.50
C GLU A 305 -20.94 10.07 -15.91
N PRO A 306 -22.08 9.49 -16.34
CA PRO A 306 -22.18 8.77 -17.61
C PRO A 306 -21.85 9.64 -18.84
N ALA A 307 -22.10 10.95 -18.79
CA ALA A 307 -21.75 11.86 -19.88
C ALA A 307 -20.22 11.99 -20.04
N MET A 308 -19.48 12.04 -18.92
CA MET A 308 -18.02 12.03 -18.93
C MET A 308 -17.48 10.67 -19.39
N PHE A 309 -18.17 9.58 -19.06
CA PHE A 309 -17.82 8.23 -19.53
C PHE A 309 -17.91 8.09 -21.05
N GLU A 310 -18.92 8.70 -21.70
CA GLU A 310 -19.02 8.74 -23.17
C GLU A 310 -17.96 9.64 -23.82
N GLU A 311 -17.58 10.76 -23.19
CA GLU A 311 -16.40 11.54 -23.61
C GLU A 311 -15.12 10.67 -23.58
N ILE A 312 -14.88 9.94 -22.49
CA ILE A 312 -13.73 9.01 -22.38
C ILE A 312 -13.80 7.94 -23.46
N ARG A 313 -14.95 7.29 -23.68
CA ARG A 313 -15.12 6.28 -24.74
C ARG A 313 -14.79 6.84 -26.12
N ALA A 314 -15.17 8.08 -26.40
CA ALA A 314 -14.78 8.76 -27.64
C ALA A 314 -13.25 8.95 -27.74
N ARG A 315 -12.59 9.43 -26.68
CA ARG A 315 -11.13 9.66 -26.66
C ARG A 315 -10.31 8.36 -26.69
N VAL A 316 -10.83 7.26 -26.13
CA VAL A 316 -10.22 5.92 -26.25
C VAL A 316 -10.30 5.42 -27.69
N LYS A 317 -11.44 5.62 -28.36
CA LYS A 317 -11.63 5.27 -29.78
C LYS A 317 -10.79 6.15 -30.72
N GLU A 318 -10.53 7.40 -30.34
CA GLU A 318 -9.61 8.33 -31.01
C GLU A 318 -8.13 7.95 -30.83
N GLY A 319 -7.81 7.13 -29.82
CA GLY A 319 -6.45 6.70 -29.49
C GLY A 319 -5.68 7.67 -28.59
N ARG A 320 -6.30 8.78 -28.18
CA ARG A 320 -5.69 9.83 -27.32
C ARG A 320 -5.84 9.55 -25.82
N TRP A 321 -6.78 8.70 -25.45
CA TRP A 321 -6.89 8.15 -24.10
C TRP A 321 -6.42 6.69 -24.12
N ASN A 322 -5.29 6.42 -23.46
CA ASN A 322 -4.65 5.11 -23.44
C ASN A 322 -4.98 4.36 -22.14
N ILE A 323 -5.51 3.14 -22.28
CA ILE A 323 -5.86 2.27 -21.17
C ILE A 323 -4.73 1.26 -20.96
N VAL A 324 -4.06 1.37 -19.82
CA VAL A 324 -2.99 0.47 -19.37
C VAL A 324 -3.45 -0.29 -18.11
N GLY A 325 -2.54 -0.96 -17.40
CA GLY A 325 -2.84 -1.66 -16.15
C GLY A 325 -3.44 -3.03 -16.38
N GLY A 326 -4.55 -3.12 -17.13
CA GLY A 326 -5.26 -4.37 -17.42
C GLY A 326 -5.86 -5.07 -16.19
N TRP A 327 -5.78 -4.43 -15.02
CA TRP A 327 -6.15 -4.94 -13.71
C TRP A 327 -7.30 -4.14 -13.10
N TRP A 328 -7.91 -4.68 -12.04
CA TRP A 328 -9.02 -4.02 -11.37
C TRP A 328 -8.56 -2.75 -10.63
N ILE A 329 -7.40 -2.84 -9.96
CA ILE A 329 -6.66 -1.73 -9.36
C ILE A 329 -5.15 -1.86 -9.64
N GLN A 330 -4.31 -1.00 -9.06
CA GLN A 330 -2.85 -1.16 -8.95
C GLN A 330 -2.49 -1.84 -7.61
N PRO A 331 -2.35 -3.18 -7.55
CA PRO A 331 -2.24 -3.90 -6.28
C PRO A 331 -0.81 -3.91 -5.72
N ASP A 332 -0.65 -4.28 -4.45
CA ASP A 332 0.65 -4.80 -3.99
C ASP A 332 0.99 -6.09 -4.76
N CYS A 333 2.25 -6.25 -5.16
CA CYS A 333 2.71 -7.37 -5.97
C CYS A 333 3.36 -8.52 -5.17
N ASN A 334 3.13 -8.62 -3.85
CA ASN A 334 3.74 -9.59 -2.94
C ASN A 334 2.73 -10.46 -2.18
N ILE A 335 1.71 -9.83 -1.59
CA ILE A 335 0.75 -10.35 -0.60
C ILE A 335 -0.51 -10.99 -1.23
N PRO A 336 -1.09 -10.52 -2.35
CA PRO A 336 -2.25 -11.19 -2.94
C PRO A 336 -1.96 -12.62 -3.38
N GLY A 337 -2.91 -13.53 -3.21
CA GLY A 337 -2.80 -14.90 -3.68
C GLY A 337 -2.79 -15.01 -5.21
N GLY A 338 -2.30 -16.14 -5.75
CA GLY A 338 -2.21 -16.34 -7.20
C GLY A 338 -3.54 -16.17 -7.95
N GLU A 339 -4.65 -16.70 -7.41
CA GLU A 339 -5.97 -16.49 -8.01
C GLU A 339 -6.35 -15.00 -8.06
N SER A 340 -5.97 -14.23 -7.04
CA SER A 340 -6.28 -12.80 -6.94
C SER A 340 -5.66 -12.00 -8.07
N PHE A 341 -4.38 -12.21 -8.42
CA PHE A 341 -3.78 -11.58 -9.61
C PHE A 341 -4.47 -12.00 -10.92
N VAL A 342 -4.95 -13.24 -11.02
CA VAL A 342 -5.75 -13.67 -12.18
C VAL A 342 -7.15 -13.07 -12.15
N ARG A 343 -7.72 -12.74 -10.98
CA ARG A 343 -9.00 -12.03 -10.87
C ARG A 343 -8.84 -10.53 -11.15
N GLN A 344 -7.71 -9.90 -10.77
CA GLN A 344 -7.32 -8.55 -11.21
C GLN A 344 -7.37 -8.51 -12.75
N GLY A 345 -6.68 -9.44 -13.43
CA GLY A 345 -6.69 -9.58 -14.89
C GLY A 345 -8.06 -9.88 -15.48
N LEU A 346 -8.81 -10.82 -14.89
CA LEU A 346 -10.14 -11.22 -15.38
C LEU A 346 -11.11 -10.04 -15.38
N TYR A 347 -11.28 -9.36 -14.24
CA TYR A 347 -12.28 -8.31 -14.11
C TYR A 347 -11.80 -6.99 -14.74
N GLY A 348 -10.51 -6.66 -14.68
CA GLY A 348 -9.93 -5.52 -15.39
C GLY A 348 -10.07 -5.62 -16.91
N GLN A 349 -9.51 -6.67 -17.51
CA GLN A 349 -9.59 -6.86 -18.98
C GLN A 349 -11.03 -7.07 -19.47
N ARG A 350 -11.89 -7.78 -18.72
CA ARG A 350 -13.31 -7.93 -19.11
C ARG A 350 -14.03 -6.59 -19.12
N TYR A 351 -13.83 -5.76 -18.08
CA TYR A 351 -14.41 -4.42 -18.01
C TYR A 351 -13.96 -3.57 -19.21
N PHE A 352 -12.66 -3.47 -19.49
CA PHE A 352 -12.18 -2.70 -20.64
C PHE A 352 -12.67 -3.24 -21.99
N LYS A 353 -12.80 -4.58 -22.11
CA LYS A 353 -13.31 -5.21 -23.32
C LYS A 353 -14.80 -4.95 -23.55
N GLU A 354 -15.60 -4.94 -22.49
CA GLU A 354 -17.02 -4.63 -22.55
C GLU A 354 -17.27 -3.16 -22.87
N LYS A 355 -16.66 -2.23 -22.10
CA LYS A 355 -17.00 -0.80 -22.14
C LYS A 355 -16.34 -0.01 -23.25
N PHE A 356 -15.16 -0.45 -23.70
CA PHE A 356 -14.33 0.27 -24.68
C PHE A 356 -13.89 -0.59 -25.87
N GLY A 357 -14.14 -1.91 -25.85
CA GLY A 357 -13.76 -2.83 -26.92
C GLY A 357 -12.27 -3.20 -26.97
N VAL A 358 -11.45 -2.65 -26.08
CA VAL A 358 -9.98 -2.85 -26.03
C VAL A 358 -9.56 -3.90 -25.00
N THR A 359 -8.27 -4.22 -24.98
CA THR A 359 -7.64 -5.10 -23.97
C THR A 359 -6.26 -4.51 -23.74
N ALA A 360 -5.95 -4.11 -22.50
CA ALA A 360 -4.72 -3.41 -22.19
C ALA A 360 -3.51 -4.33 -22.46
N LYS A 361 -2.48 -3.79 -23.12
CA LYS A 361 -1.26 -4.54 -23.46
C LYS A 361 -0.08 -4.28 -22.53
N VAL A 362 -0.11 -3.15 -21.84
CA VAL A 362 0.88 -2.76 -20.85
C VAL A 362 0.28 -2.98 -19.46
N GLY A 363 0.81 -3.96 -18.72
CA GLY A 363 0.59 -4.02 -17.28
C GLY A 363 1.31 -2.84 -16.62
N TYR A 364 0.65 -2.19 -15.67
CA TYR A 364 1.07 -0.89 -15.17
C TYR A 364 0.83 -0.83 -13.67
N ASN A 365 1.90 -0.82 -12.89
CA ASN A 365 1.83 -0.83 -11.44
C ASN A 365 3.08 -0.14 -10.88
N VAL A 366 3.07 1.19 -10.90
CA VAL A 366 4.33 1.95 -10.77
C VAL A 366 4.88 1.98 -9.35
N ASP A 367 4.02 1.93 -8.34
CA ASP A 367 4.41 2.19 -6.94
C ASP A 367 4.29 1.00 -5.97
N SER A 368 4.05 -0.22 -6.48
CA SER A 368 4.08 -1.41 -5.62
C SER A 368 5.44 -1.59 -4.94
N PHE A 369 5.42 -1.96 -3.66
CA PHE A 369 6.61 -2.09 -2.81
C PHE A 369 7.36 -3.43 -3.06
N GLY A 370 7.79 -3.61 -4.31
CA GLY A 370 8.39 -4.82 -4.85
C GLY A 370 7.40 -5.70 -5.62
N HIS A 371 7.92 -6.70 -6.36
CA HIS A 371 7.12 -7.57 -7.23
C HIS A 371 7.62 -9.03 -7.30
N ASN A 372 6.72 -10.02 -7.15
CA ASN A 372 7.08 -11.44 -7.21
C ASN A 372 7.40 -11.99 -8.62
N ALA A 373 8.29 -13.00 -8.69
CA ALA A 373 8.83 -13.57 -9.94
C ALA A 373 7.81 -14.30 -10.85
N MET A 374 6.60 -14.59 -10.38
CA MET A 374 5.57 -15.29 -11.18
C MET A 374 4.69 -14.35 -12.01
N LEU A 375 4.84 -13.03 -11.82
CA LEU A 375 4.05 -12.02 -12.52
C LEU A 375 4.23 -11.99 -14.04
N PRO A 376 5.43 -12.16 -14.65
CA PRO A 376 5.56 -12.28 -16.11
C PRO A 376 4.63 -13.33 -16.72
N GLN A 377 4.49 -14.49 -16.09
CA GLN A 377 3.55 -15.53 -16.53
C GLN A 377 2.08 -15.08 -16.39
N ILE A 378 1.72 -14.45 -15.26
CA ILE A 378 0.35 -14.02 -14.98
C ILE A 378 -0.08 -12.86 -15.90
N LEU A 379 0.79 -11.88 -16.11
CA LEU A 379 0.61 -10.76 -17.03
C LEU A 379 0.39 -11.26 -18.47
N LYS A 380 1.29 -12.14 -18.96
CA LYS A 380 1.22 -12.72 -20.31
C LYS A 380 -0.07 -13.51 -20.53
N LYS A 381 -0.50 -14.31 -19.55
CA LYS A 381 -1.76 -15.09 -19.61
C LYS A 381 -3.00 -14.23 -19.37
N SER A 382 -2.84 -13.01 -18.82
CA SER A 382 -3.86 -11.95 -18.76
C SER A 382 -3.85 -11.03 -19.99
N GLY A 383 -3.12 -11.40 -21.06
CA GLY A 383 -3.11 -10.71 -22.35
C GLY A 383 -2.19 -9.49 -22.43
N MET A 384 -1.43 -9.18 -21.37
CA MET A 384 -0.46 -8.09 -21.33
C MET A 384 0.93 -8.59 -21.74
N ASP A 385 1.50 -7.95 -22.75
CA ASP A 385 2.79 -8.35 -23.33
C ASP A 385 3.97 -7.59 -22.73
N TYR A 386 3.68 -6.45 -22.08
CA TYR A 386 4.64 -5.47 -21.57
C TYR A 386 4.33 -5.09 -20.12
N TYR A 387 5.30 -4.51 -19.39
CA TYR A 387 5.14 -4.09 -18.00
C TYR A 387 5.85 -2.76 -17.69
N VAL A 388 5.25 -1.92 -16.84
CA VAL A 388 5.84 -0.68 -16.31
C VAL A 388 5.76 -0.66 -14.79
N MET A 389 6.91 -0.45 -14.15
CA MET A 389 7.09 -0.26 -12.71
C MET A 389 8.12 0.85 -12.42
N MET A 390 8.21 1.35 -11.19
CA MET A 390 9.33 2.20 -10.74
C MET A 390 10.20 1.49 -9.70
N ARG A 391 9.58 0.96 -8.64
CA ARG A 391 10.26 0.30 -7.52
C ARG A 391 10.51 -1.19 -7.85
N PRO A 392 11.60 -1.82 -7.39
CA PRO A 392 12.72 -1.29 -6.62
C PRO A 392 13.63 -0.38 -7.46
N MET A 393 14.17 0.66 -6.83
CA MET A 393 15.06 1.67 -7.38
C MET A 393 16.50 1.15 -7.58
N PRO A 394 17.38 1.87 -8.32
CA PRO A 394 18.73 1.37 -8.65
C PRO A 394 19.66 1.08 -7.46
N ASN A 395 19.44 1.75 -6.33
CA ASN A 395 20.12 1.51 -5.05
C ASN A 395 19.60 0.27 -4.30
N GLU A 396 18.38 -0.17 -4.60
CA GLU A 396 17.68 -1.27 -3.92
C GLU A 396 17.82 -2.57 -4.71
N LYS A 397 17.62 -2.52 -6.03
CA LYS A 397 17.96 -3.62 -6.96
C LYS A 397 18.71 -3.12 -8.18
N GLY A 398 19.93 -3.62 -8.35
CA GLY A 398 20.70 -3.46 -9.57
C GLY A 398 20.05 -4.25 -10.71
N LEU A 399 19.56 -3.55 -11.73
CA LEU A 399 18.99 -4.16 -12.95
C LEU A 399 19.92 -3.86 -14.14
N PRO A 400 20.05 -4.80 -15.11
CA PRO A 400 21.03 -4.69 -16.21
C PRO A 400 20.70 -3.60 -17.24
N SER A 401 19.47 -3.07 -17.23
CA SER A 401 18.98 -2.04 -18.15
C SER A 401 17.73 -1.39 -17.55
N ARG A 402 17.33 -0.21 -18.06
CA ARG A 402 15.98 0.34 -17.83
C ARG A 402 14.90 -0.44 -18.58
N LEU A 403 15.24 -1.10 -19.69
CA LEU A 403 14.36 -1.92 -20.53
C LEU A 403 14.92 -3.35 -20.63
N PHE A 404 14.15 -4.34 -20.15
CA PHE A 404 14.60 -5.73 -20.01
C PHE A 404 13.45 -6.74 -20.16
N TRP A 405 13.76 -7.99 -20.55
CA TRP A 405 12.79 -9.09 -20.51
C TRP A 405 12.70 -9.65 -19.09
N TRP A 406 11.58 -9.44 -18.41
CA TRP A 406 11.33 -10.10 -17.12
C TRP A 406 10.69 -11.48 -17.36
N GLN A 407 11.19 -12.53 -16.72
CA GLN A 407 10.86 -13.93 -17.00
C GLN A 407 10.52 -14.73 -15.73
N SER A 408 9.47 -15.57 -15.82
CA SER A 408 9.08 -16.57 -14.81
C SER A 408 9.63 -17.98 -15.17
N ASP A 409 9.58 -18.92 -14.21
CA ASP A 409 10.12 -20.29 -14.34
C ASP A 409 9.52 -21.12 -15.50
N ASP A 410 8.29 -20.84 -15.95
CA ASP A 410 7.71 -21.48 -17.13
C ASP A 410 8.30 -20.94 -18.45
N GLY A 411 9.23 -19.99 -18.37
CA GLY A 411 9.83 -19.29 -19.50
C GLY A 411 8.96 -18.19 -20.10
N SER A 412 7.75 -17.92 -19.59
CA SER A 412 6.95 -16.78 -20.01
C SER A 412 7.67 -15.47 -19.67
N LYS A 413 7.67 -14.52 -20.61
CA LYS A 413 8.33 -13.23 -20.46
C LYS A 413 7.48 -12.05 -20.92
N VAL A 414 7.69 -10.90 -20.27
CA VAL A 414 7.12 -9.59 -20.64
C VAL A 414 8.24 -8.56 -20.76
N LEU A 415 8.14 -7.64 -21.73
CA LEU A 415 9.13 -6.58 -21.89
C LEU A 415 8.83 -5.49 -20.86
N THR A 416 9.78 -5.24 -19.95
CA THR A 416 9.58 -4.45 -18.74
C THR A 416 10.42 -3.19 -18.78
N PHE A 417 9.80 -2.03 -18.49
CA PHE A 417 10.47 -0.75 -18.32
C PHE A 417 10.44 -0.33 -16.85
N ARG A 418 11.62 -0.05 -16.28
CA ARG A 418 11.74 0.61 -14.96
C ARG A 418 11.85 2.13 -15.14
N ILE A 419 10.88 2.84 -14.58
CA ILE A 419 10.84 4.32 -14.53
C ILE A 419 12.12 4.87 -13.87
N MET A 420 12.57 6.04 -14.33
CA MET A 420 13.94 6.50 -14.09
C MET A 420 14.18 7.05 -12.68
N PHE A 421 13.37 8.02 -12.29
CA PHE A 421 13.53 8.83 -11.08
C PHE A 421 12.19 9.07 -10.36
N GLU A 422 11.17 9.41 -11.14
CA GLU A 422 9.84 9.80 -10.71
C GLU A 422 8.85 9.43 -11.82
N TYR A 423 7.62 9.02 -11.47
CA TYR A 423 6.51 8.94 -12.42
C TYR A 423 5.75 10.28 -12.53
N LEU A 424 6.28 11.34 -11.90
CA LEU A 424 5.63 12.62 -11.68
C LEU A 424 6.61 13.81 -11.77
N SER A 425 6.31 14.80 -12.61
CA SER A 425 7.05 16.06 -12.74
C SER A 425 6.14 17.24 -13.09
N TRP A 426 6.15 18.26 -12.25
CA TRP A 426 5.35 19.48 -12.36
C TRP A 426 5.84 20.35 -13.54
N GLY A 427 5.03 21.30 -14.03
CA GLY A 427 5.35 22.08 -15.25
C GLY A 427 6.73 22.75 -15.22
N LYS A 428 7.00 23.56 -14.18
CA LYS A 428 8.29 24.20 -13.89
C LYS A 428 9.47 23.23 -13.70
N ASP A 429 9.22 22.04 -13.16
CA ASP A 429 10.25 21.06 -12.79
C ASP A 429 10.56 20.07 -13.93
N LEU A 430 9.70 20.02 -14.94
CA LEU A 430 9.83 19.11 -16.08
C LEU A 430 11.15 19.27 -16.83
N GLU A 431 11.67 20.49 -16.97
CA GLU A 431 12.98 20.70 -17.60
C GLU A 431 14.12 20.03 -16.81
N ASN A 432 14.07 20.10 -15.48
CA ASN A 432 15.04 19.41 -14.62
C ASN A 432 14.90 17.88 -14.75
N HIS A 433 13.68 17.34 -14.85
CA HIS A 433 13.50 15.90 -15.09
C HIS A 433 13.98 15.47 -16.48
N VAL A 434 13.70 16.24 -17.54
CA VAL A 434 14.20 15.98 -18.90
C VAL A 434 15.73 15.98 -18.93
N ARG A 435 16.37 16.98 -18.32
CA ARG A 435 17.85 17.08 -18.23
C ARG A 435 18.46 15.95 -17.37
N ARG A 436 17.77 15.46 -16.32
CA ARG A 436 18.16 14.26 -15.56
C ARG A 436 18.04 12.98 -16.40
N CYS A 437 16.94 12.81 -17.13
CA CYS A 437 16.68 11.64 -17.99
C CYS A 437 17.65 11.54 -19.17
N LEU A 438 18.12 12.66 -19.72
CA LEU A 438 19.18 12.67 -20.73
C LEU A 438 20.48 12.01 -20.22
N GLY A 439 20.76 12.07 -18.91
CA GLY A 439 21.90 11.38 -18.30
C GLY A 439 21.76 9.85 -18.21
N GLU A 440 20.57 9.30 -18.46
CA GLU A 440 20.32 7.85 -18.48
C GLU A 440 20.40 7.23 -19.89
N PHE A 441 20.52 8.04 -20.95
CA PHE A 441 20.67 7.60 -22.34
C PHE A 441 21.96 6.78 -22.52
N LYS A 442 21.85 5.54 -22.98
CA LYS A 442 22.95 4.57 -23.02
C LYS A 442 22.84 3.71 -24.28
N GLU A 443 23.61 4.05 -25.30
CA GLU A 443 23.77 3.31 -26.56
C GLU A 443 23.74 1.78 -26.36
N PRO A 444 22.84 1.04 -27.03
CA PRO A 444 21.95 1.47 -28.12
C PRO A 444 20.58 2.01 -27.68
N LEU A 445 20.30 2.15 -26.38
CA LEU A 445 19.01 2.62 -25.85
C LEU A 445 19.03 4.13 -25.57
N ASN A 446 18.62 4.92 -26.58
CA ASN A 446 18.51 6.37 -26.54
C ASN A 446 17.05 6.87 -26.67
N ASP A 447 16.07 5.99 -26.43
CA ASP A 447 14.63 6.28 -26.42
C ASP A 447 14.09 5.72 -25.09
N LEU A 448 13.38 6.55 -24.31
CA LEU A 448 13.00 6.28 -22.93
C LEU A 448 11.65 6.95 -22.62
N MET A 449 10.75 6.24 -21.94
CA MET A 449 9.51 6.84 -21.45
C MET A 449 9.78 7.80 -20.29
N LEU A 450 9.40 9.07 -20.46
CA LEU A 450 9.35 10.08 -19.41
C LEU A 450 7.88 10.32 -19.01
N PHE A 451 7.63 10.39 -17.70
CA PHE A 451 6.32 10.63 -17.13
C PHE A 451 6.31 12.02 -16.49
N TYR A 452 5.42 12.89 -16.98
CA TYR A 452 5.19 14.26 -16.50
C TYR A 452 3.90 14.26 -15.67
N GLY A 453 3.86 14.88 -14.50
CA GLY A 453 3.00 14.42 -13.39
C GLY A 453 2.90 15.27 -12.13
N VAL A 454 1.84 15.04 -11.37
CA VAL A 454 1.63 15.54 -10.00
C VAL A 454 1.18 14.41 -9.10
N GLY A 455 0.07 13.74 -9.46
CA GLY A 455 -0.28 12.40 -9.00
C GLY A 455 -0.33 12.18 -7.49
N ASN A 456 -0.33 10.89 -7.13
CA ASN A 456 -0.75 10.31 -5.86
C ASN A 456 -2.19 10.71 -5.50
N HIS A 457 -2.46 12.00 -5.25
CA HIS A 457 -3.81 12.57 -5.16
C HIS A 457 -4.34 13.14 -6.49
N GLY A 458 -3.86 12.66 -7.65
CA GLY A 458 -4.50 12.89 -8.96
C GLY A 458 -3.98 14.07 -9.81
N GLY A 459 -4.85 15.03 -10.13
CA GLY A 459 -4.61 16.14 -11.06
C GLY A 459 -4.76 15.79 -12.56
N GLY A 460 -3.78 15.08 -13.14
CA GLY A 460 -3.72 14.81 -14.59
C GLY A 460 -3.37 16.05 -15.46
N PRO A 461 -2.54 15.94 -16.52
CA PRO A 461 -1.62 17.00 -16.99
C PRO A 461 -2.05 18.47 -17.05
N THR A 462 -1.16 19.37 -16.61
CA THR A 462 -1.35 20.81 -16.74
C THR A 462 -1.21 21.29 -18.18
N LYS A 463 -1.77 22.50 -18.41
CA LYS A 463 -1.39 23.37 -19.52
C LYS A 463 0.12 23.67 -19.50
N GLU A 464 0.66 24.02 -18.34
CA GLU A 464 2.09 24.27 -18.11
C GLU A 464 2.97 23.07 -18.50
N ASN A 465 2.62 21.82 -18.16
CA ASN A 465 3.34 20.65 -18.68
C ASN A 465 3.33 20.61 -20.22
N ILE A 466 2.18 20.81 -20.86
CA ILE A 466 2.03 20.74 -22.33
C ILE A 466 2.82 21.87 -23.03
N GLU A 467 2.76 23.08 -22.47
CA GLU A 467 3.49 24.26 -22.95
C GLU A 467 5.00 24.11 -22.74
N SER A 468 5.43 23.58 -21.59
CA SER A 468 6.84 23.22 -21.34
C SER A 468 7.34 22.13 -22.29
N ILE A 469 6.57 21.08 -22.59
CA ILE A 469 6.96 20.05 -23.58
C ILE A 469 7.17 20.68 -24.97
N ARG A 470 6.40 21.71 -25.34
CA ARG A 470 6.59 22.44 -26.60
C ARG A 470 7.84 23.32 -26.56
N ARG A 471 8.01 24.15 -25.53
CA ARG A 471 9.20 24.99 -25.32
C ARG A 471 10.49 24.16 -25.36
N LEU A 472 10.52 23.03 -24.64
CA LEU A 472 11.68 22.14 -24.55
C LEU A 472 12.00 21.39 -25.87
N ASN A 473 11.07 21.34 -26.83
CA ASN A 473 11.35 20.87 -28.20
C ASN A 473 11.96 21.95 -29.11
N GLU A 474 11.98 23.22 -28.70
CA GLU A 474 12.63 24.32 -29.44
C GLU A 474 14.11 24.46 -29.04
N GLU A 475 14.52 23.87 -27.91
CA GLU A 475 15.88 23.85 -27.38
C GLU A 475 16.80 22.85 -28.14
N PRO A 476 17.87 23.30 -28.84
CA PRO A 476 18.70 22.42 -29.68
C PRO A 476 19.48 21.32 -28.95
N ASP A 477 19.74 21.51 -27.65
CA ASP A 477 20.56 20.63 -26.82
C ASP A 477 19.72 19.59 -26.03
N LEU A 478 18.40 19.55 -26.25
CA LEU A 478 17.48 18.61 -25.59
C LEU A 478 17.03 17.47 -26.52
N PRO A 479 16.67 16.29 -25.96
CA PRO A 479 16.08 15.21 -26.75
C PRO A 479 14.67 15.60 -27.22
N LYS A 480 14.28 15.17 -28.42
CA LYS A 480 12.94 15.38 -28.94
C LYS A 480 11.90 14.74 -28.01
N LEU A 481 10.97 15.54 -27.48
CA LEU A 481 9.89 15.08 -26.60
C LEU A 481 8.63 14.84 -27.43
N GLU A 482 8.08 13.63 -27.44
CA GLU A 482 6.82 13.32 -28.13
C GLU A 482 5.74 12.89 -27.13
N PHE A 483 4.51 13.39 -27.33
CA PHE A 483 3.33 12.79 -26.71
C PHE A 483 3.13 11.39 -27.31
N ALA A 484 3.36 10.35 -26.50
CA ALA A 484 3.29 8.96 -26.89
C ALA A 484 2.57 8.12 -25.82
N THR A 485 2.15 6.92 -26.22
CA THR A 485 1.61 5.90 -25.29
C THR A 485 2.68 4.85 -24.97
N PRO A 486 2.64 4.23 -23.79
CA PRO A 486 3.41 3.02 -23.51
C PRO A 486 3.20 1.92 -24.58
N ASP A 487 1.97 1.75 -25.09
CA ASP A 487 1.66 0.85 -26.21
C ASP A 487 2.42 1.15 -27.51
N ARG A 488 2.79 2.41 -27.75
CA ARG A 488 3.64 2.81 -28.88
C ARG A 488 5.11 2.53 -28.55
N TYR A 489 5.60 3.02 -27.41
CA TYR A 489 6.99 2.84 -27.00
C TYR A 489 7.44 1.37 -27.07
N PHE A 490 6.67 0.44 -26.47
CA PHE A 490 7.06 -0.97 -26.50
C PHE A 490 7.04 -1.59 -27.91
N LYS A 491 6.17 -1.13 -28.82
CA LYS A 491 6.19 -1.57 -30.22
C LYS A 491 7.36 -1.01 -31.00
N ASP A 492 7.68 0.27 -30.80
CA ASP A 492 8.83 0.91 -31.44
C ASP A 492 10.13 0.27 -30.93
N MET A 493 10.19 -0.12 -29.65
CA MET A 493 11.27 -0.93 -29.06
C MET A 493 11.33 -2.37 -29.59
N GLU A 494 10.21 -3.09 -29.76
CA GLU A 494 10.22 -4.42 -30.40
C GLU A 494 10.61 -4.34 -31.89
N ALA A 495 10.23 -3.27 -32.58
CA ALA A 495 10.56 -3.03 -33.98
C ALA A 495 12.03 -2.60 -34.20
N SER A 496 12.70 -2.07 -33.17
CA SER A 496 14.10 -1.64 -33.23
C SER A 496 15.09 -2.77 -33.57
N GLY A 497 14.73 -4.03 -33.27
CA GLY A 497 15.60 -5.19 -33.41
C GLY A 497 16.74 -5.26 -32.37
N LEU A 498 16.72 -4.43 -31.33
CA LEU A 498 17.65 -4.51 -30.21
C LEU A 498 17.45 -5.79 -29.38
N ASP A 499 18.54 -6.31 -28.84
CA ASP A 499 18.51 -7.41 -27.86
C ASP A 499 18.47 -6.83 -26.44
N PHE A 500 17.56 -7.33 -25.61
CA PHE A 500 17.31 -6.82 -24.26
C PHE A 500 17.69 -7.90 -23.23
N PRO A 501 18.37 -7.54 -22.13
CA PRO A 501 18.80 -8.52 -21.13
C PRO A 501 17.59 -9.20 -20.48
N VAL A 502 17.76 -10.47 -20.08
CA VAL A 502 16.75 -11.21 -19.32
C VAL A 502 17.01 -11.03 -17.82
N VAL A 503 15.95 -10.72 -17.07
CA VAL A 503 15.91 -10.80 -15.60
C VAL A 503 14.98 -11.96 -15.23
N HIS A 504 15.52 -12.96 -14.55
CA HIS A 504 14.79 -14.14 -14.05
C HIS A 504 14.98 -14.20 -12.54
N ASP A 505 14.24 -13.32 -11.85
CA ASP A 505 14.30 -13.08 -10.42
C ASP A 505 13.01 -12.37 -9.98
N ASP A 506 12.77 -12.25 -8.68
CA ASP A 506 11.79 -11.28 -8.17
C ASP A 506 12.40 -9.86 -8.12
N LEU A 507 11.58 -8.86 -7.84
CA LEU A 507 11.95 -7.46 -7.87
C LEU A 507 11.75 -6.84 -6.48
N GLN A 508 12.67 -7.16 -5.55
CA GLN A 508 12.76 -6.62 -4.18
C GLN A 508 14.06 -5.83 -3.99
N HIS A 509 14.22 -4.97 -2.97
CA HIS A 509 13.26 -4.57 -1.92
C HIS A 509 12.85 -3.10 -2.07
N HIS A 510 11.91 -2.63 -1.25
CA HIS A 510 11.65 -1.20 -1.11
C HIS A 510 11.25 -0.83 0.32
N ALA A 511 10.03 -1.19 0.72
CA ALA A 511 9.46 -0.89 2.04
C ALA A 511 9.20 -2.19 2.81
N SER A 512 10.25 -2.81 3.37
CA SER A 512 10.13 -4.13 3.99
C SER A 512 9.29 -4.17 5.27
N GLY A 513 8.98 -3.01 5.86
CA GLY A 513 8.03 -2.90 6.95
C GLY A 513 6.58 -3.19 6.54
N CYS A 514 6.23 -2.98 5.26
CA CYS A 514 4.90 -3.20 4.69
C CYS A 514 4.48 -4.68 4.70
N TYR A 515 5.42 -5.63 4.72
CA TYR A 515 5.11 -7.05 4.78
C TYR A 515 4.41 -7.44 6.10
N ALA A 516 4.63 -6.66 7.16
CA ALA A 516 4.14 -6.91 8.51
C ALA A 516 3.26 -5.80 9.13
N ALA A 517 3.26 -4.58 8.59
CA ALA A 517 2.42 -3.49 9.09
C ALA A 517 0.92 -3.84 9.02
N HIS A 518 0.18 -3.54 10.10
CA HIS A 518 -1.25 -3.80 10.23
C HIS A 518 -1.67 -5.24 9.82
N SER A 519 -1.41 -6.23 10.68
CA SER A 519 -1.80 -7.63 10.46
C SER A 519 -3.29 -7.86 10.17
N GLY A 520 -4.19 -6.95 10.54
CA GLY A 520 -5.64 -7.09 10.27
C GLY A 520 -5.92 -7.28 8.78
N ILE A 521 -5.45 -6.36 7.93
CA ILE A 521 -5.68 -6.37 6.48
C ILE A 521 -5.07 -7.61 5.80
N LYS A 522 -3.86 -8.01 6.21
CA LYS A 522 -3.19 -9.26 5.78
C LYS A 522 -4.09 -10.48 6.06
N GLN A 523 -4.63 -10.58 7.27
CA GLN A 523 -5.49 -11.69 7.66
C GLN A 523 -6.84 -11.67 6.92
N TRP A 524 -7.48 -10.50 6.77
CA TRP A 524 -8.78 -10.39 6.11
C TRP A 524 -8.67 -10.72 4.62
N ASN A 525 -7.59 -10.31 3.95
CA ASN A 525 -7.28 -10.73 2.58
C ASN A 525 -7.21 -12.26 2.47
N ARG A 526 -6.30 -12.91 3.22
CA ARG A 526 -6.09 -14.37 3.13
C ARG A 526 -7.36 -15.16 3.44
N GLN A 527 -8.18 -14.70 4.39
CA GLN A 527 -9.46 -15.33 4.70
C GLN A 527 -10.50 -15.15 3.59
N ALA A 528 -10.64 -13.95 3.01
CA ALA A 528 -11.61 -13.70 1.96
C ALA A 528 -11.26 -14.46 0.67
N GLU A 529 -9.99 -14.50 0.27
CA GLU A 529 -9.49 -15.29 -0.85
C GLU A 529 -9.84 -16.78 -0.70
N ASN A 530 -9.48 -17.39 0.43
CA ASN A 530 -9.70 -18.83 0.66
C ASN A 530 -11.19 -19.18 0.76
N ARG A 531 -12.02 -18.33 1.38
CA ARG A 531 -13.48 -18.53 1.44
C ARG A 531 -14.11 -18.41 0.07
N LEU A 532 -13.75 -17.41 -0.75
CA LEU A 532 -14.29 -17.27 -2.11
C LEU A 532 -13.88 -18.43 -3.01
N ILE A 533 -12.63 -18.90 -2.93
CA ILE A 533 -12.17 -20.07 -3.69
C ILE A 533 -12.94 -21.34 -3.28
N ALA A 534 -13.19 -21.55 -1.98
CA ALA A 534 -14.01 -22.66 -1.50
C ALA A 534 -15.48 -22.55 -1.97
N ALA A 535 -16.05 -21.36 -1.88
CA ALA A 535 -17.42 -21.08 -2.29
C ALA A 535 -17.62 -21.29 -3.80
N GLU A 536 -16.77 -20.73 -4.66
CA GLU A 536 -16.85 -20.94 -6.11
C GLU A 536 -16.73 -22.42 -6.48
N LYS A 537 -15.78 -23.16 -5.85
CA LYS A 537 -15.61 -24.61 -6.05
C LYS A 537 -16.90 -25.37 -5.79
N PHE A 538 -17.46 -25.24 -4.59
CA PHE A 538 -18.67 -26.00 -4.23
C PHE A 538 -19.91 -25.49 -4.96
N SER A 539 -20.09 -24.18 -5.19
CA SER A 539 -21.23 -23.65 -5.94
C SER A 539 -21.24 -24.12 -7.39
N ALA A 540 -20.08 -24.20 -8.05
CA ALA A 540 -19.98 -24.71 -9.42
C ALA A 540 -20.32 -26.21 -9.50
N LEU A 541 -19.81 -27.01 -8.55
CA LEU A 541 -20.10 -28.43 -8.44
C LEU A 541 -21.58 -28.69 -8.12
N ALA A 542 -22.16 -28.00 -7.14
CA ALA A 542 -23.58 -28.10 -6.80
C ALA A 542 -24.48 -27.72 -7.99
N SER A 543 -24.10 -26.71 -8.78
CA SER A 543 -24.84 -26.35 -9.99
C SER A 543 -24.88 -27.50 -11.01
N TRP A 544 -23.73 -28.13 -11.28
CA TRP A 544 -23.63 -29.26 -12.22
C TRP A 544 -24.19 -30.60 -11.68
N ILE A 545 -24.35 -30.77 -10.36
CA ILE A 545 -24.76 -32.03 -9.73
C ILE A 545 -26.22 -32.03 -9.29
N THR A 546 -26.69 -30.95 -8.65
CA THR A 546 -28.04 -30.85 -8.06
C THR A 546 -28.92 -29.81 -8.73
N GLY A 547 -28.37 -28.99 -9.63
CA GLY A 547 -29.07 -27.87 -10.26
C GLY A 547 -29.16 -26.62 -9.37
N GLN A 548 -28.33 -26.53 -8.32
CA GLN A 548 -28.25 -25.34 -7.47
C GLN A 548 -27.86 -24.11 -8.32
N PRO A 549 -28.58 -22.98 -8.24
CA PRO A 549 -28.17 -21.75 -8.92
C PRO A 549 -26.75 -21.32 -8.50
N TYR A 550 -25.91 -21.02 -9.48
CA TYR A 550 -24.58 -20.45 -9.23
C TYR A 550 -24.74 -18.97 -8.84
N PRO A 551 -24.18 -18.51 -7.71
CA PRO A 551 -24.33 -17.14 -7.22
C PRO A 551 -23.87 -16.07 -8.20
N GLU A 552 -24.65 -15.00 -8.31
CA GLU A 552 -24.33 -13.83 -9.16
C GLU A 552 -23.42 -12.84 -8.42
N GLU A 553 -23.48 -12.81 -7.08
CA GLU A 553 -22.75 -11.83 -6.26
C GLU A 553 -21.22 -12.07 -6.19
N PHE A 554 -20.70 -13.20 -6.69
CA PHE A 554 -19.27 -13.53 -6.62
C PHE A 554 -18.38 -12.47 -7.29
N THR A 555 -18.82 -11.86 -8.40
CA THR A 555 -18.05 -10.80 -9.06
C THR A 555 -17.95 -9.53 -8.20
N ARG A 556 -18.99 -9.20 -7.44
CA ARG A 556 -18.95 -8.12 -6.43
C ARG A 556 -18.02 -8.48 -5.27
N ALA A 557 -18.16 -9.69 -4.72
CA ALA A 557 -17.32 -10.14 -3.62
C ALA A 557 -15.82 -10.16 -3.98
N TRP A 558 -15.47 -10.60 -5.19
CA TRP A 558 -14.10 -10.50 -5.69
C TRP A 558 -13.69 -9.04 -5.90
N LYS A 559 -14.48 -8.17 -6.54
CA LYS A 559 -14.14 -6.74 -6.69
C LYS A 559 -13.85 -6.06 -5.35
N ASN A 560 -14.60 -6.37 -4.29
CA ASN A 560 -14.33 -5.89 -2.93
C ASN A 560 -12.94 -6.34 -2.42
N VAL A 561 -12.58 -7.63 -2.61
CA VAL A 561 -11.24 -8.14 -2.26
C VAL A 561 -10.15 -7.44 -3.08
N LEU A 562 -10.32 -7.37 -4.40
CA LEU A 562 -9.32 -6.83 -5.33
C LEU A 562 -9.09 -5.32 -5.18
N PHE A 563 -10.10 -4.56 -4.76
CA PHE A 563 -9.94 -3.14 -4.42
C PHE A 563 -9.04 -2.97 -3.20
N ASN A 564 -9.29 -3.75 -2.13
CA ASN A 564 -8.50 -3.73 -0.90
C ASN A 564 -7.15 -4.46 -1.01
N GLN A 565 -6.79 -4.88 -2.23
CA GLN A 565 -5.44 -5.31 -2.59
C GLN A 565 -4.60 -4.18 -3.20
N PHE A 566 -5.16 -2.97 -3.38
CA PHE A 566 -4.39 -1.76 -3.69
C PHE A 566 -3.18 -1.64 -2.77
N HIS A 567 -2.05 -1.17 -3.30
CA HIS A 567 -0.77 -1.33 -2.62
C HIS A 567 -0.75 -0.70 -1.21
N ASP A 568 -1.16 0.56 -1.00
CA ASP A 568 -1.19 1.13 0.35
C ASP A 568 -2.15 0.44 1.33
N ILE A 569 -3.36 0.08 0.85
CA ILE A 569 -4.34 -0.62 1.67
C ILE A 569 -3.72 -1.92 2.18
N LEU A 570 -3.19 -2.75 1.29
CA LEU A 570 -2.68 -4.08 1.65
C LEU A 570 -1.30 -4.02 2.33
N ALA A 571 -0.48 -3.02 2.02
CA ALA A 571 0.80 -2.74 2.67
C ALA A 571 0.64 -2.33 4.14
N GLY A 572 -0.52 -1.80 4.54
CA GLY A 572 -0.76 -1.36 5.92
C GLY A 572 -0.29 0.08 6.18
N THR A 573 -0.27 0.91 5.13
CA THR A 573 0.33 2.25 5.09
C THR A 573 -0.67 3.40 4.94
N SER A 574 -1.97 3.11 4.94
CA SER A 574 -3.05 4.11 4.97
C SER A 574 -3.37 4.64 6.38
N LEU A 575 -4.25 5.64 6.47
CA LEU A 575 -4.82 6.10 7.75
C LEU A 575 -5.78 5.08 8.41
N GLU A 576 -5.99 5.18 9.72
CA GLU A 576 -6.78 4.21 10.51
C GLU A 576 -8.23 3.99 9.99
N PRO A 577 -9.06 5.04 9.74
CA PRO A 577 -10.40 4.87 9.15
C PRO A 577 -10.48 4.04 7.86
N ALA A 578 -9.44 4.06 7.01
CA ALA A 578 -9.42 3.29 5.77
C ALA A 578 -9.43 1.77 6.03
N TYR A 579 -8.92 1.33 7.18
CA TYR A 579 -8.94 -0.08 7.58
C TYR A 579 -10.33 -0.54 8.03
N GLU A 580 -11.18 0.34 8.54
CA GLU A 580 -12.59 0.00 8.82
C GLU A 580 -13.42 -0.07 7.53
N ASP A 581 -13.22 0.84 6.56
CA ASP A 581 -13.78 0.70 5.20
C ASP A 581 -13.39 -0.64 4.57
N ALA A 582 -12.08 -0.96 4.58
CA ALA A 582 -11.56 -2.21 4.03
C ALA A 582 -12.12 -3.45 4.75
N ARG A 583 -12.25 -3.38 6.08
CA ARG A 583 -12.86 -4.42 6.90
C ARG A 583 -14.33 -4.66 6.55
N TYR A 584 -15.10 -3.62 6.24
CA TYR A 584 -16.49 -3.77 5.80
C TYR A 584 -16.58 -4.42 4.41
N LEU A 585 -15.73 -4.01 3.47
CA LEU A 585 -15.66 -4.59 2.12
C LEU A 585 -15.23 -6.07 2.14
N PHE A 586 -14.20 -6.42 2.93
CA PHE A 586 -13.83 -7.82 3.18
C PHE A 586 -14.93 -8.59 3.94
N GLY A 587 -15.63 -7.94 4.87
CA GLY A 587 -16.77 -8.50 5.60
C GLY A 587 -17.91 -8.90 4.66
N GLU A 588 -18.27 -8.04 3.70
CA GLU A 588 -19.24 -8.36 2.65
C GLU A 588 -18.75 -9.52 1.76
N ALA A 589 -17.49 -9.49 1.32
CA ALA A 589 -16.93 -10.55 0.48
C ALA A 589 -16.98 -11.93 1.16
N MET A 590 -16.60 -11.99 2.45
CA MET A 590 -16.71 -13.20 3.26
C MET A 590 -18.16 -13.61 3.50
N ALA A 591 -19.08 -12.68 3.75
CA ALA A 591 -20.50 -12.99 3.95
C ALA A 591 -21.19 -13.54 2.68
N ILE A 592 -20.80 -13.05 1.50
CA ILE A 592 -21.24 -13.60 0.21
C ILE A 592 -20.66 -15.01 0.02
N ALA A 593 -19.36 -15.20 0.30
CA ALA A 593 -18.70 -16.49 0.18
C ALA A 593 -19.33 -17.55 1.10
N ASP A 594 -19.48 -17.26 2.40
CA ASP A 594 -20.02 -18.21 3.38
C ASP A 594 -21.49 -18.55 3.12
N ARG A 595 -22.31 -17.58 2.69
CA ARG A 595 -23.70 -17.81 2.27
C ARG A 595 -23.77 -18.74 1.06
N SER A 596 -22.95 -18.47 0.05
CA SER A 596 -22.88 -19.24 -1.20
C SER A 596 -22.38 -20.66 -0.99
N LEU A 597 -21.32 -20.80 -0.19
CA LEU A 597 -20.74 -22.08 0.23
C LEU A 597 -21.77 -22.90 1.01
N ASN A 598 -22.49 -22.29 1.96
CA ASN A 598 -23.56 -22.98 2.69
C ASN A 598 -24.67 -23.46 1.75
N TYR A 599 -25.19 -22.63 0.84
CA TYR A 599 -26.19 -23.09 -0.13
C TYR A 599 -25.70 -24.27 -0.99
N ALA A 600 -24.42 -24.25 -1.40
CA ALA A 600 -23.83 -25.32 -2.19
C ALA A 600 -23.71 -26.63 -1.41
N VAL A 601 -23.11 -26.62 -0.21
CA VAL A 601 -22.92 -27.86 0.58
C VAL A 601 -24.24 -28.39 1.13
N GLN A 602 -25.21 -27.54 1.48
CA GLN A 602 -26.56 -27.95 1.87
C GLN A 602 -27.30 -28.63 0.69
N SER A 603 -27.21 -28.06 -0.52
CA SER A 603 -27.83 -28.64 -1.71
C SER A 603 -27.22 -30.00 -2.08
N LEU A 604 -25.90 -30.15 -1.97
CA LEU A 604 -25.21 -31.44 -2.12
C LEU A 604 -25.62 -32.43 -1.02
N SER A 605 -25.61 -32.01 0.24
CA SER A 605 -25.96 -32.82 1.43
C SER A 605 -27.36 -33.40 1.33
N TRP A 606 -28.35 -32.56 1.06
CA TRP A 606 -29.76 -32.95 0.94
C TRP A 606 -30.04 -33.92 -0.22
N ASN A 607 -29.07 -34.14 -1.11
CA ASN A 607 -29.14 -35.15 -2.17
C ASN A 607 -28.40 -36.46 -1.83
N ILE A 608 -27.75 -36.60 -0.67
CA ILE A 608 -27.11 -37.83 -0.19
C ILE A 608 -28.16 -38.82 0.33
N GLY A 609 -28.06 -40.11 -0.01
CA GLY A 609 -28.91 -41.14 0.61
C GLY A 609 -28.40 -41.50 2.01
N ILE A 610 -29.14 -41.13 3.07
CA ILE A 610 -28.77 -41.39 4.46
C ILE A 610 -29.87 -42.22 5.14
N GLU A 611 -29.52 -43.39 5.66
CA GLU A 611 -30.50 -44.35 6.19
C GLU A 611 -31.20 -43.86 7.47
N GLN A 612 -32.48 -44.20 7.63
CA GLN A 612 -33.26 -43.83 8.81
C GLN A 612 -32.81 -44.60 10.06
N ASP A 613 -32.19 -43.87 11.00
CA ASP A 613 -31.92 -44.33 12.36
C ASP A 613 -32.05 -43.13 13.32
N GLU A 614 -33.00 -43.21 14.26
CA GLU A 614 -33.31 -42.15 15.23
C GLU A 614 -32.25 -42.01 16.35
N THR A 615 -31.33 -42.98 16.49
CA THR A 615 -30.21 -42.96 17.44
C THR A 615 -28.95 -42.31 16.87
N MET A 616 -28.94 -42.09 15.56
CA MET A 616 -27.81 -41.65 14.75
C MET A 616 -27.89 -40.15 14.43
N ARG A 617 -26.75 -39.45 14.46
CA ARG A 617 -26.59 -38.10 13.92
C ARG A 617 -25.60 -38.15 12.76
N PRO A 618 -26.06 -38.00 11.52
CA PRO A 618 -25.16 -37.90 10.37
C PRO A 618 -24.42 -36.55 10.39
N ILE A 619 -23.16 -36.59 9.98
CA ILE A 619 -22.26 -35.46 9.88
C ILE A 619 -21.58 -35.56 8.52
N VAL A 620 -21.89 -34.63 7.60
CA VAL A 620 -21.29 -34.62 6.26
C VAL A 620 -20.10 -33.67 6.26
N VAL A 621 -18.95 -34.13 5.76
CA VAL A 621 -17.71 -33.35 5.71
C VAL A 621 -17.21 -33.23 4.27
N PHE A 622 -17.04 -31.99 3.80
CA PHE A 622 -16.72 -31.63 2.42
C PHE A 622 -15.27 -31.14 2.28
N ASN A 623 -14.51 -31.70 1.34
CA ASN A 623 -13.11 -31.42 1.08
C ASN A 623 -12.93 -30.44 -0.11
N PRO A 624 -12.36 -29.23 0.06
CA PRO A 624 -12.12 -28.26 -1.01
C PRO A 624 -10.84 -28.53 -1.85
N HIS A 625 -10.10 -29.60 -1.55
CA HIS A 625 -8.83 -29.94 -2.17
C HIS A 625 -8.95 -31.11 -3.17
N ALA A 626 -8.23 -31.05 -4.29
CA ALA A 626 -8.20 -32.11 -5.31
C ALA A 626 -7.32 -33.33 -4.95
N TRP A 627 -7.10 -33.58 -3.65
CA TRP A 627 -6.38 -34.71 -3.10
C TRP A 627 -7.06 -35.23 -1.83
N SER A 628 -6.80 -36.49 -1.47
CA SER A 628 -7.34 -37.10 -0.25
C SER A 628 -6.72 -36.46 0.99
N SER A 629 -7.53 -35.90 1.88
CA SER A 629 -7.07 -35.15 3.05
C SER A 629 -7.38 -35.87 4.37
N LYS A 630 -6.44 -35.87 5.32
CA LYS A 630 -6.63 -36.38 6.70
C LYS A 630 -6.45 -35.27 7.73
N VAL A 631 -7.53 -34.62 8.13
CA VAL A 631 -7.52 -33.38 8.94
C VAL A 631 -8.41 -33.46 10.19
N ASN A 632 -8.13 -32.62 11.19
CA ASN A 632 -8.98 -32.47 12.37
C ASN A 632 -10.22 -31.63 12.05
N VAL A 633 -11.41 -32.19 12.32
CA VAL A 633 -12.70 -31.52 12.19
C VAL A 633 -13.26 -31.23 13.58
N GLU A 634 -13.65 -29.99 13.85
CA GLU A 634 -14.17 -29.56 15.15
C GLU A 634 -15.53 -28.83 15.04
N LEU A 635 -16.60 -29.41 15.59
CA LEU A 635 -17.96 -28.87 15.50
C LEU A 635 -18.77 -28.95 16.81
N GLU A 636 -19.72 -28.03 16.99
CA GLU A 636 -20.60 -27.95 18.17
C GLU A 636 -21.86 -28.81 17.98
N ILE A 637 -21.94 -29.93 18.71
CA ILE A 637 -23.00 -30.94 18.63
C ILE A 637 -23.70 -31.10 19.99
N GLY A 638 -24.94 -31.60 19.98
CA GLY A 638 -25.76 -31.77 21.19
C GLY A 638 -25.90 -33.23 21.60
N GLY A 639 -25.88 -33.50 22.91
CA GLY A 639 -26.31 -34.79 23.47
C GLY A 639 -25.29 -35.95 23.44
N ILE A 640 -23.99 -35.67 23.32
CA ILE A 640 -22.93 -36.68 23.55
C ILE A 640 -23.06 -37.29 24.96
N LYS A 641 -22.82 -38.59 25.05
CA LYS A 641 -22.73 -39.43 26.24
C LYS A 641 -21.39 -40.17 26.27
N ASP A 642 -21.03 -40.73 27.42
CA ASP A 642 -19.81 -41.54 27.61
C ASP A 642 -19.78 -42.81 26.73
N ASN A 643 -20.94 -43.27 26.25
CA ASN A 643 -21.11 -44.40 25.32
C ASN A 643 -21.56 -44.00 23.91
N SER A 644 -21.40 -42.72 23.53
CA SER A 644 -21.54 -42.32 22.12
C SER A 644 -20.39 -42.90 21.28
N VAL A 645 -20.65 -43.22 20.01
CA VAL A 645 -19.66 -43.76 19.08
C VAL A 645 -19.77 -43.07 17.73
N LEU A 646 -18.66 -42.55 17.23
CA LEU A 646 -18.52 -42.07 15.85
C LEU A 646 -18.08 -43.24 14.96
N VAL A 647 -18.76 -43.43 13.83
CA VAL A 647 -18.31 -44.32 12.74
C VAL A 647 -18.24 -43.54 11.42
N ASP A 648 -17.53 -44.09 10.44
CA ASP A 648 -17.60 -43.62 9.05
C ASP A 648 -18.78 -44.26 8.27
N ASP A 649 -18.92 -43.90 7.00
CA ASP A 649 -19.92 -44.43 6.06
C ASP A 649 -19.92 -45.97 5.96
N THR A 650 -18.79 -46.63 6.20
CA THR A 650 -18.65 -48.09 6.19
C THR A 650 -19.04 -48.76 7.52
N GLY A 651 -19.37 -47.98 8.55
CA GLY A 651 -19.65 -48.47 9.90
C GLY A 651 -18.38 -48.76 10.72
N LYS A 652 -17.19 -48.40 10.24
CA LYS A 652 -15.92 -48.54 10.97
C LYS A 652 -15.84 -47.45 12.06
N PRO A 653 -15.57 -47.81 13.34
CA PRO A 653 -15.37 -46.83 14.40
C PRO A 653 -14.22 -45.85 14.14
N VAL A 654 -14.45 -44.58 14.45
CA VAL A 654 -13.52 -43.46 14.28
C VAL A 654 -13.23 -42.84 15.65
N PRO A 655 -11.95 -42.60 16.00
CA PRO A 655 -11.61 -41.87 17.23
C PRO A 655 -12.21 -40.46 17.24
N PHE A 656 -12.95 -40.13 18.30
CA PHE A 656 -13.40 -38.77 18.58
C PHE A 656 -13.12 -38.43 20.05
N GLN A 657 -13.04 -37.14 20.35
CA GLN A 657 -13.01 -36.65 21.74
C GLN A 657 -13.84 -35.37 21.88
N THR A 658 -14.26 -35.07 23.10
CA THR A 658 -14.77 -33.74 23.44
C THR A 658 -13.61 -32.79 23.68
N VAL A 659 -13.72 -31.58 23.14
CA VAL A 659 -12.77 -30.47 23.33
C VAL A 659 -13.50 -29.29 23.98
N LYS A 660 -12.79 -28.21 24.34
CA LYS A 660 -13.45 -27.06 24.97
C LYS A 660 -14.53 -26.47 24.05
N SER A 661 -15.80 -26.54 24.46
CA SER A 661 -16.91 -25.89 23.76
C SER A 661 -16.81 -24.37 23.85
N GLN A 662 -17.21 -23.72 22.76
CA GLN A 662 -17.37 -22.28 22.64
C GLN A 662 -18.70 -21.83 23.29
N ALA A 663 -19.67 -22.74 23.43
CA ALA A 663 -20.95 -22.47 24.06
C ALA A 663 -20.90 -22.67 25.58
N ALA A 664 -21.21 -21.63 26.35
CA ALA A 664 -21.41 -21.70 27.80
C ALA A 664 -22.80 -22.28 28.17
N ALA A 665 -23.23 -23.35 27.49
CA ALA A 665 -24.59 -23.90 27.55
C ALA A 665 -24.61 -25.40 27.90
N ARG A 666 -25.54 -25.82 28.77
CA ARG A 666 -25.69 -27.23 29.15
C ARG A 666 -26.11 -28.09 27.96
N GLY A 667 -25.49 -29.28 27.81
CA GLY A 667 -25.85 -30.27 26.80
C GLY A 667 -25.32 -30.01 25.38
N ARG A 668 -24.60 -28.91 25.17
CA ARG A 668 -23.78 -28.66 23.97
C ARG A 668 -22.33 -29.06 24.26
N TYR A 669 -21.69 -29.68 23.28
CA TYR A 669 -20.32 -30.16 23.34
C TYR A 669 -19.65 -29.89 22.01
N ARG A 670 -18.35 -29.59 22.04
CA ARG A 670 -17.54 -29.50 20.83
C ARG A 670 -16.81 -30.82 20.63
N MET A 671 -17.11 -31.51 19.52
CA MET A 671 -16.45 -32.74 19.14
C MET A 671 -15.23 -32.43 18.27
N SER A 672 -14.15 -33.19 18.44
CA SER A 672 -12.97 -33.22 17.57
C SER A 672 -12.75 -34.66 17.09
N PHE A 673 -12.46 -34.84 15.81
CA PHE A 673 -12.11 -36.13 15.20
C PHE A 673 -11.24 -35.93 13.95
N MET A 674 -10.47 -36.96 13.56
CA MET A 674 -9.75 -36.94 12.27
C MET A 674 -10.68 -37.45 11.16
N ALA A 675 -11.00 -36.58 10.20
CA ALA A 675 -11.73 -36.96 9.00
C ALA A 675 -10.76 -37.36 7.89
N GLU A 676 -11.06 -38.45 7.19
CA GLU A 676 -10.32 -39.03 6.05
C GLU A 676 -11.20 -38.90 4.81
N LEU A 677 -10.94 -37.87 4.00
CA LEU A 677 -11.85 -37.36 2.96
C LEU A 677 -11.35 -37.64 1.54
N PRO A 678 -12.25 -37.91 0.57
CA PRO A 678 -11.88 -38.09 -0.84
C PRO A 678 -11.52 -36.77 -1.54
N PRO A 679 -10.84 -36.82 -2.70
CA PRO A 679 -10.54 -35.65 -3.53
C PRO A 679 -11.80 -34.89 -3.99
N LEU A 680 -11.79 -33.57 -3.80
CA LEU A 680 -12.83 -32.58 -4.12
C LEU A 680 -14.24 -33.17 -4.07
N GLY A 681 -14.66 -33.54 -2.86
CA GLY A 681 -15.83 -34.38 -2.61
C GLY A 681 -16.25 -34.34 -1.15
N TYR A 682 -16.92 -35.39 -0.67
CA TYR A 682 -17.35 -35.45 0.74
C TYR A 682 -17.36 -36.88 1.29
N ARG A 683 -17.52 -36.97 2.61
CA ARG A 683 -17.78 -38.22 3.34
C ARG A 683 -18.78 -38.02 4.47
N VAL A 684 -19.70 -38.96 4.64
CA VAL A 684 -20.61 -39.05 5.79
C VAL A 684 -19.92 -39.76 6.94
N TYR A 685 -20.05 -39.18 8.14
CA TYR A 685 -19.76 -39.80 9.43
C TYR A 685 -21.07 -39.90 10.23
N LYS A 686 -21.17 -40.88 11.13
CA LYS A 686 -22.40 -41.18 11.86
C LYS A 686 -22.10 -41.25 13.35
N LEU A 687 -22.59 -40.27 14.11
CA LEU A 687 -22.47 -40.25 15.57
C LEU A 687 -23.70 -40.92 16.19
N PHE A 688 -23.54 -42.16 16.63
CA PHE A 688 -24.52 -42.83 17.48
C PHE A 688 -24.43 -42.25 18.89
N LEU A 689 -25.52 -41.68 19.41
CA LEU A 689 -25.49 -41.06 20.75
C LEU A 689 -25.32 -42.08 21.87
N GLU A 690 -25.73 -43.33 21.64
CA GLU A 690 -25.68 -44.42 22.61
C GLU A 690 -25.52 -45.74 21.84
N SER A 691 -24.40 -46.45 22.04
CA SER A 691 -24.23 -47.80 21.48
C SER A 691 -23.99 -48.82 22.59
N ALA A 692 -24.65 -49.98 22.45
CA ALA A 692 -24.42 -51.16 23.28
C ALA A 692 -23.53 -52.21 22.59
N SER A 693 -23.35 -52.10 21.26
CA SER A 693 -22.62 -53.05 20.41
C SER A 693 -21.24 -52.54 20.00
N LEU A 694 -21.10 -51.24 19.76
CA LEU A 694 -19.82 -50.57 19.48
C LEU A 694 -19.29 -49.86 20.73
N LYS A 695 -18.02 -49.49 20.69
CA LYS A 695 -17.33 -48.73 21.74
C LYS A 695 -16.48 -47.62 21.13
N PRO A 696 -16.17 -46.55 21.87
CA PRO A 696 -15.12 -45.60 21.49
C PRO A 696 -13.80 -46.30 21.19
N VAL A 697 -12.99 -45.72 20.29
CA VAL A 697 -11.72 -46.29 19.82
C VAL A 697 -10.63 -45.21 19.74
N GLY A 698 -9.38 -45.66 19.62
CA GLY A 698 -8.19 -44.81 19.59
C GLY A 698 -7.55 -44.69 20.97
N GLU A 699 -6.24 -44.50 20.99
CA GLU A 699 -5.43 -44.31 22.20
C GLU A 699 -4.81 -42.91 22.17
N PRO A 700 -4.72 -42.21 23.32
CA PRO A 700 -4.09 -40.90 23.38
C PRO A 700 -2.56 -41.00 23.17
N ILE A 701 -1.97 -39.93 22.66
CA ILE A 701 -0.51 -39.75 22.68
C ILE A 701 0.03 -39.65 24.12
N THR A 702 1.31 -39.94 24.33
CA THR A 702 1.95 -39.72 25.63
C THR A 702 2.02 -38.22 25.91
N ALA A 703 1.47 -37.76 27.04
CA ALA A 703 1.38 -36.34 27.32
C ALA A 703 1.48 -36.02 28.83
N SER A 704 2.27 -34.99 29.16
CA SER A 704 2.35 -34.37 30.50
C SER A 704 2.08 -32.86 30.38
N ASP A 705 2.24 -32.10 31.47
CA ASP A 705 2.11 -30.63 31.42
C ASP A 705 3.23 -29.93 30.64
N LEU A 706 4.34 -30.62 30.35
CA LEU A 706 5.54 -30.08 29.67
C LEU A 706 5.99 -30.91 28.45
N VAL A 707 5.34 -32.04 28.15
CA VAL A 707 5.76 -32.96 27.08
C VAL A 707 4.55 -33.44 26.26
N LEU A 708 4.68 -33.44 24.94
CA LEU A 708 3.82 -34.18 24.00
C LEU A 708 4.67 -35.16 23.20
N GLU A 709 4.25 -36.41 23.07
CA GLU A 709 5.02 -37.45 22.37
C GLU A 709 4.11 -38.47 21.64
N ASN A 710 4.24 -38.52 20.32
CA ASN A 710 3.55 -39.49 19.46
C ASN A 710 4.54 -40.53 18.87
N SER A 711 4.16 -41.19 17.78
CA SER A 711 4.99 -42.19 17.09
C SER A 711 6.29 -41.62 16.50
N ARG A 712 6.24 -40.40 15.91
CA ARG A 712 7.35 -39.76 15.20
C ARG A 712 7.99 -38.60 15.98
N LEU A 713 7.20 -37.74 16.60
CA LEU A 713 7.68 -36.50 17.23
C LEU A 713 7.60 -36.55 18.75
N ARG A 714 8.56 -35.87 19.38
CA ARG A 714 8.61 -35.59 20.81
C ARG A 714 8.90 -34.11 21.04
N LEU A 715 8.01 -33.43 21.74
CA LEU A 715 8.05 -32.00 21.99
C LEU A 715 8.13 -31.75 23.50
N GLU A 716 9.18 -31.07 23.97
CA GLU A 716 9.30 -30.61 25.36
C GLU A 716 9.26 -29.08 25.45
N PHE A 717 8.63 -28.58 26.52
CA PHE A 717 8.67 -27.19 26.92
C PHE A 717 9.57 -27.01 28.13
N ASP A 718 10.33 -25.91 28.18
CA ASP A 718 10.86 -25.46 29.45
C ASP A 718 9.73 -24.84 30.29
N LYS A 719 9.77 -25.09 31.59
CA LYS A 719 8.70 -24.67 32.51
C LYS A 719 8.74 -23.16 32.79
N ASP A 720 9.94 -22.59 32.84
CA ASP A 720 10.17 -21.25 33.39
C ASP A 720 10.33 -20.21 32.25
N THR A 721 10.81 -20.61 31.07
CA THR A 721 10.73 -19.77 29.85
C THR A 721 9.44 -19.98 29.07
N GLY A 722 8.89 -21.20 29.07
CA GLY A 722 7.73 -21.61 28.25
C GLY A 722 8.07 -21.88 26.79
N PHE A 723 9.35 -21.82 26.41
CA PHE A 723 9.77 -22.03 25.03
C PHE A 723 9.87 -23.53 24.71
N ILE A 724 9.91 -23.87 23.41
CA ILE A 724 10.21 -25.25 22.99
C ILE A 724 11.67 -25.53 23.34
N LYS A 725 11.87 -26.43 24.29
CA LYS A 725 13.18 -26.87 24.79
C LYS A 725 13.78 -27.99 23.96
N SER A 726 12.91 -28.85 23.41
CA SER A 726 13.27 -29.95 22.51
C SER A 726 12.12 -30.19 21.54
N LEU A 727 12.47 -30.45 20.29
CA LEU A 727 11.59 -31.01 19.27
C LEU A 727 12.40 -32.08 18.54
N ARG A 728 12.21 -33.34 18.89
CA ARG A 728 12.99 -34.48 18.41
C ARG A 728 12.16 -35.35 17.47
N ASP A 729 12.70 -35.63 16.29
CA ASP A 729 12.20 -36.66 15.39
C ASP A 729 12.80 -38.02 15.80
N LYS A 730 11.93 -38.86 16.37
CA LYS A 730 12.22 -40.19 16.90
C LYS A 730 12.55 -41.21 15.80
N LYS A 731 12.18 -40.95 14.54
CA LYS A 731 12.43 -41.86 13.41
C LYS A 731 13.90 -41.77 12.96
N LEU A 732 14.46 -40.57 12.91
CA LEU A 732 15.85 -40.33 12.51
C LEU A 732 16.83 -40.16 13.68
N ASP A 733 16.32 -40.05 14.90
CA ASP A 733 17.01 -39.64 16.12
C ASP A 733 17.69 -38.26 16.00
N HIS A 734 16.94 -37.30 15.48
CA HIS A 734 17.41 -35.94 15.21
C HIS A 734 16.66 -34.90 16.04
N GLU A 735 17.39 -34.00 16.70
CA GLU A 735 16.86 -32.82 17.35
C GLU A 735 16.66 -31.72 16.30
N VAL A 736 15.42 -31.38 15.96
CA VAL A 736 15.05 -30.46 14.86
C VAL A 736 15.51 -29.02 15.14
N LEU A 737 15.56 -28.65 16.42
CA LEU A 737 15.95 -27.31 16.89
C LEU A 737 17.29 -27.35 17.62
N ARG A 738 18.18 -26.41 17.33
CA ARG A 738 19.54 -26.34 17.92
C ARG A 738 19.61 -25.51 19.21
N GLY A 739 18.46 -25.15 19.77
CA GLY A 739 18.26 -24.28 20.92
C GLY A 739 16.77 -24.02 21.13
N GLU A 740 16.42 -23.10 22.03
CA GLU A 740 15.02 -22.80 22.34
C GLU A 740 14.26 -22.24 21.12
N GLY A 741 13.11 -22.85 20.79
CA GLY A 741 12.25 -22.47 19.67
C GLY A 741 10.86 -21.98 20.07
N ALA A 742 10.12 -21.47 19.07
CA ALA A 742 8.88 -20.71 19.26
C ALA A 742 9.06 -19.48 20.18
N ARG A 743 10.27 -18.92 20.25
CA ARG A 743 10.62 -17.81 21.14
C ARG A 743 9.91 -16.52 20.70
N PRO A 744 9.04 -15.92 21.53
CA PRO A 744 8.42 -14.62 21.28
C PRO A 744 9.39 -13.49 21.63
N VAL A 745 10.17 -13.07 20.63
CA VAL A 745 11.18 -12.00 20.74
C VAL A 745 10.56 -10.66 20.37
N VAL A 746 10.77 -9.65 21.19
CA VAL A 746 10.33 -8.26 20.96
C VAL A 746 11.52 -7.45 20.46
N ILE A 747 11.33 -6.77 19.34
CA ILE A 747 12.30 -5.90 18.67
C ILE A 747 11.92 -4.43 18.91
N ASP A 748 12.90 -3.57 19.16
CA ASP A 748 12.76 -2.11 19.04
C ASP A 748 12.53 -1.74 17.58
N ASP A 749 11.40 -1.11 17.28
CA ASP A 749 11.07 -0.62 15.94
C ASP A 749 10.48 0.79 16.03
N THR A 750 11.34 1.78 15.79
CA THR A 750 11.00 3.21 15.71
C THR A 750 11.12 3.72 14.27
N SER A 751 11.01 2.83 13.27
CA SER A 751 10.93 3.24 11.87
C SER A 751 9.52 3.74 11.53
N ASP A 752 9.40 4.38 10.37
CA ASP A 752 8.12 4.83 9.81
C ASP A 752 7.19 3.63 9.46
N THR A 753 5.97 3.90 8.98
CA THR A 753 5.00 2.83 8.70
C THR A 753 5.52 1.87 7.62
N TRP A 754 6.25 2.39 6.63
CA TRP A 754 6.86 1.63 5.52
C TRP A 754 8.16 0.90 5.90
N SER A 755 8.92 1.43 6.86
CA SER A 755 10.32 1.10 7.14
C SER A 755 11.24 1.36 5.94
N HIS A 756 11.18 2.57 5.40
CA HIS A 756 12.11 3.02 4.36
C HIS A 756 13.57 2.86 4.79
N ASP A 757 14.44 2.39 3.89
CA ASP A 757 15.86 2.03 4.12
C ASP A 757 16.14 1.01 5.26
N VAL A 758 15.11 0.43 5.90
CA VAL A 758 15.24 -0.51 7.04
C VAL A 758 14.85 -1.92 6.61
N LEU A 759 15.86 -2.68 6.17
CA LEU A 759 15.70 -4.09 5.79
C LEU A 759 15.83 -5.07 6.97
N HIS A 760 16.48 -4.67 8.08
CA HIS A 760 16.91 -5.57 9.16
C HIS A 760 16.31 -5.25 10.53
N PHE A 761 15.25 -5.96 10.94
CA PHE A 761 14.67 -5.84 12.28
C PHE A 761 15.29 -6.85 13.26
N ASN A 762 16.46 -6.49 13.83
CA ASN A 762 17.26 -7.36 14.71
C ASN A 762 17.56 -6.79 16.12
N ARG A 763 17.22 -5.52 16.38
CA ARG A 763 17.47 -4.82 17.65
C ARG A 763 16.53 -5.32 18.75
N THR A 764 16.92 -6.40 19.44
CA THR A 764 16.10 -7.05 20.47
C THR A 764 15.90 -6.16 21.71
N ALA A 765 14.64 -5.79 21.98
CA ALA A 765 14.19 -5.10 23.19
C ALA A 765 13.91 -6.08 24.35
N GLY A 766 13.61 -7.34 24.04
CA GLY A 766 13.44 -8.41 25.03
C GLY A 766 12.67 -9.61 24.49
N GLN A 767 12.04 -10.37 25.38
CA GLN A 767 11.23 -11.54 25.05
C GLN A 767 10.16 -11.77 26.13
N PHE A 768 9.04 -12.40 25.77
CA PHE A 768 8.00 -12.75 26.76
C PHE A 768 8.53 -13.82 27.73
N LYS A 769 7.97 -13.84 28.95
CA LYS A 769 8.30 -14.82 29.99
C LYS A 769 7.06 -15.63 30.35
N ALA A 770 7.20 -16.94 30.59
CA ALA A 770 6.07 -17.78 30.94
C ALA A 770 5.47 -17.41 32.30
N VAL A 771 4.14 -17.31 32.31
CA VAL A 771 3.30 -17.27 33.51
C VAL A 771 2.76 -18.67 33.82
N ARG A 772 2.51 -19.48 32.78
CA ARG A 772 1.97 -20.84 32.92
C ARG A 772 2.25 -21.70 31.69
N VAL A 773 2.76 -22.91 31.93
CA VAL A 773 2.77 -24.01 30.96
C VAL A 773 1.95 -25.16 31.54
N GLN A 774 1.02 -25.74 30.79
CA GLN A 774 0.20 -26.88 31.24
C GLN A 774 -0.47 -27.62 30.09
N ARG A 775 -0.91 -28.86 30.32
CA ARG A 775 -1.78 -29.61 29.40
C ARG A 775 -3.24 -29.19 29.58
N ILE A 776 -3.90 -28.75 28.51
CA ILE A 776 -5.31 -28.31 28.53
C ILE A 776 -6.28 -29.30 27.87
N GLU A 777 -5.82 -30.10 26.91
CA GLU A 777 -6.62 -31.16 26.26
C GLU A 777 -5.79 -32.45 26.20
N HIS A 778 -6.47 -33.60 26.29
CA HIS A 778 -5.85 -34.93 26.19
C HIS A 778 -6.93 -35.97 25.87
N GLY A 779 -6.74 -36.73 24.81
CA GLY A 779 -7.68 -37.75 24.34
C GLY A 779 -7.16 -38.47 23.09
N PRO A 780 -7.96 -39.41 22.54
CA PRO A 780 -7.56 -40.29 21.43
C PRO A 780 -7.42 -39.61 20.05
N VAL A 781 -7.72 -38.32 19.94
CA VAL A 781 -7.56 -37.52 18.71
C VAL A 781 -6.36 -36.58 18.83
N LYS A 782 -6.22 -35.88 19.97
CA LYS A 782 -5.12 -34.96 20.24
C LYS A 782 -4.90 -34.70 21.72
N SER A 783 -3.67 -34.28 22.05
CA SER A 783 -3.37 -33.57 23.29
C SER A 783 -2.82 -32.17 22.99
N VAL A 784 -3.07 -31.22 23.88
CA VAL A 784 -2.71 -29.81 23.71
C VAL A 784 -2.04 -29.28 24.98
N ILE A 785 -0.86 -28.66 24.82
CA ILE A 785 -0.20 -27.87 25.86
C ILE A 785 -0.43 -26.39 25.58
N ARG A 786 -0.84 -25.63 26.60
CA ARG A 786 -0.94 -24.18 26.56
C ARG A 786 0.24 -23.55 27.26
N VAL A 787 0.95 -22.69 26.55
CA VAL A 787 1.85 -21.67 27.11
C VAL A 787 1.07 -20.36 27.23
N VAL A 788 1.17 -19.70 28.38
CA VAL A 788 0.76 -18.30 28.60
C VAL A 788 1.99 -17.53 29.05
N SER A 789 2.31 -16.45 28.36
CA SER A 789 3.49 -15.62 28.61
C SER A 789 3.19 -14.14 28.48
N GLU A 790 3.98 -13.28 29.13
CA GLU A 790 3.75 -11.83 29.23
C GLU A 790 5.05 -11.03 29.00
N TYR A 791 4.90 -9.83 28.45
CA TYR A 791 5.96 -8.83 28.24
C TYR A 791 5.33 -7.43 28.32
N GLY A 792 5.89 -6.52 29.11
CA GLY A 792 5.37 -5.15 29.23
C GLY A 792 3.91 -5.13 29.74
N SER A 793 3.00 -4.61 28.92
CA SER A 793 1.54 -4.71 29.12
C SER A 793 0.87 -5.74 28.19
N SER A 794 1.65 -6.44 27.38
CA SER A 794 1.22 -7.40 26.37
C SER A 794 1.23 -8.84 26.87
N ARG A 795 0.34 -9.66 26.31
CA ARG A 795 0.11 -11.04 26.73
C ARG A 795 -0.08 -11.99 25.56
N LEU A 796 0.63 -13.11 25.59
CA LEU A 796 0.65 -14.12 24.55
C LEU A 796 0.11 -15.46 25.08
N VAL A 797 -0.63 -16.17 24.24
CA VAL A 797 -1.11 -17.53 24.47
C VAL A 797 -0.81 -18.36 23.22
N GLN A 798 -0.13 -19.49 23.41
CA GLN A 798 0.16 -20.47 22.36
C GLN A 798 -0.37 -21.84 22.80
N ASP A 799 -1.30 -22.40 22.02
CA ASP A 799 -1.86 -23.75 22.21
C ASP A 799 -1.21 -24.70 21.20
N PHE A 800 -0.23 -25.48 21.66
CA PHE A 800 0.50 -26.47 20.85
C PHE A 800 -0.24 -27.82 20.88
N ALA A 801 -0.73 -28.27 19.73
CA ALA A 801 -1.46 -29.51 19.54
C ALA A 801 -0.62 -30.58 18.83
N MET A 802 -0.71 -31.83 19.32
CA MET A 802 -0.13 -33.01 18.68
C MET A 802 -1.18 -34.14 18.62
N TYR A 803 -1.23 -34.83 17.47
CA TYR A 803 -2.16 -35.91 17.15
C TYR A 803 -1.41 -37.25 17.04
N PRO A 804 -2.03 -38.44 17.22
CA PRO A 804 -1.35 -39.73 17.08
C PRO A 804 -0.71 -39.96 15.71
N ASP A 805 -1.42 -39.59 14.63
CA ASP A 805 -1.11 -39.93 13.24
C ASP A 805 -0.51 -38.75 12.42
N ARG A 806 -0.23 -37.59 13.03
CA ARG A 806 0.33 -36.42 12.31
C ARG A 806 1.80 -36.21 12.66
N ASP A 807 2.53 -35.76 11.65
CA ASP A 807 3.96 -35.43 11.62
C ASP A 807 4.24 -33.93 11.73
N GLN A 808 3.23 -33.14 12.15
CA GLN A 808 3.32 -31.71 12.38
C GLN A 808 2.80 -31.34 13.78
N ILE A 809 3.30 -30.23 14.32
CA ILE A 809 2.75 -29.58 15.51
C ILE A 809 1.90 -28.40 15.04
N ASP A 810 0.60 -28.40 15.36
CA ASP A 810 -0.29 -27.29 15.05
C ASP A 810 -0.37 -26.35 16.25
N VAL A 811 -0.25 -25.03 16.03
CA VAL A 811 -0.21 -24.03 17.10
C VAL A 811 -1.24 -22.95 16.85
N ARG A 812 -2.23 -22.84 17.74
CA ARG A 812 -3.13 -21.67 17.77
C ARG A 812 -2.53 -20.59 18.65
N VAL A 813 -2.48 -19.36 18.14
CA VAL A 813 -1.96 -18.18 18.82
C VAL A 813 -3.08 -17.22 19.17
N THR A 814 -2.96 -16.55 20.31
CA THR A 814 -3.71 -15.34 20.65
C THR A 814 -2.76 -14.39 21.36
N VAL A 815 -2.59 -13.19 20.81
CA VAL A 815 -1.80 -12.11 21.42
C VAL A 815 -2.72 -10.94 21.71
N ASP A 816 -2.61 -10.37 22.90
CA ASP A 816 -3.14 -9.05 23.26
C ASP A 816 -1.94 -8.11 23.34
N TRP A 817 -1.80 -7.24 22.34
CA TRP A 817 -0.62 -6.41 22.12
C TRP A 817 -0.85 -4.96 22.56
N ARG A 818 0.08 -4.42 23.33
CA ARG A 818 -0.01 -3.11 24.02
C ARG A 818 1.27 -2.29 23.95
N GLU A 819 2.34 -2.79 23.33
CA GLU A 819 3.60 -2.07 23.22
C GLU A 819 3.60 -1.17 21.97
N LYS A 820 4.10 0.07 22.10
CA LYS A 820 4.26 1.06 21.04
C LYS A 820 5.70 1.08 20.52
N PHE A 821 5.91 1.31 19.22
CA PHE A 821 7.24 1.29 18.59
C PHE A 821 8.02 -0.01 18.87
N LYS A 822 7.33 -1.14 18.62
CA LYS A 822 7.83 -2.50 18.81
C LYS A 822 7.29 -3.43 17.72
N MET A 823 8.04 -4.51 17.48
CA MET A 823 7.69 -5.60 16.58
C MET A 823 7.83 -6.93 17.35
N LEU A 824 7.01 -7.93 17.01
CA LEU A 824 7.03 -9.26 17.63
C LEU A 824 7.41 -10.31 16.60
N LYS A 825 8.43 -11.12 16.89
CA LYS A 825 8.87 -12.27 16.09
C LYS A 825 8.74 -13.58 16.89
N LEU A 826 8.33 -14.66 16.23
CA LEU A 826 8.42 -16.03 16.74
C LEU A 826 9.62 -16.72 16.10
N VAL A 827 10.62 -17.09 16.91
CA VAL A 827 11.94 -17.51 16.44
C VAL A 827 12.20 -19.01 16.68
N PHE A 828 12.77 -19.67 15.66
CA PHE A 828 12.99 -21.11 15.56
C PHE A 828 14.43 -21.40 15.07
N PRO A 829 15.36 -21.80 15.95
CA PRO A 829 16.75 -22.07 15.56
C PRO A 829 16.87 -23.48 14.96
N VAL A 830 16.92 -23.61 13.64
CA VAL A 830 16.85 -24.90 12.92
C VAL A 830 18.20 -25.62 12.91
N ASN A 831 18.22 -26.92 13.23
CA ASN A 831 19.45 -27.68 13.48
C ASN A 831 20.14 -28.25 12.22
N CYS A 832 20.30 -27.45 11.18
CA CYS A 832 20.92 -27.87 9.92
C CYS A 832 22.24 -27.13 9.60
N VAL A 833 22.99 -27.66 8.62
CA VAL A 833 24.16 -27.06 7.97
C VAL A 833 23.99 -27.11 6.46
N PHE A 834 24.65 -26.22 5.72
CA PHE A 834 24.55 -26.13 4.25
C PHE A 834 23.09 -26.04 3.76
N SER A 835 22.35 -25.09 4.31
CA SER A 835 20.91 -24.95 4.09
C SER A 835 20.54 -24.07 2.89
N ARG A 836 19.32 -24.29 2.41
CA ARG A 836 18.56 -23.46 1.48
C ARG A 836 17.28 -23.04 2.17
N HIS A 837 16.71 -21.91 1.76
CA HIS A 837 15.50 -21.39 2.38
C HIS A 837 14.51 -21.01 1.28
N THR A 838 13.35 -21.65 1.28
CA THR A 838 12.36 -21.52 0.20
C THR A 838 11.13 -20.79 0.71
N TYR A 839 10.74 -19.71 0.03
CA TYR A 839 9.58 -18.90 0.35
C TYR A 839 8.46 -19.18 -0.65
N GLU A 840 7.22 -19.32 -0.18
CA GLU A 840 6.06 -19.38 -1.08
C GLU A 840 5.78 -17.99 -1.67
N ILE A 841 5.59 -17.93 -2.98
CA ILE A 841 5.14 -16.75 -3.72
C ILE A 841 3.89 -17.11 -4.57
N PRO A 842 3.13 -16.13 -5.10
CA PRO A 842 1.90 -16.40 -5.85
C PRO A 842 2.09 -17.40 -7.01
N TYR A 843 1.53 -18.60 -6.88
CA TYR A 843 1.70 -19.76 -7.78
C TYR A 843 3.13 -20.31 -7.95
N GLY A 844 4.05 -20.05 -7.02
CA GLY A 844 5.41 -20.56 -7.13
C GLY A 844 6.20 -20.48 -5.84
N THR A 845 7.52 -20.60 -5.96
CA THR A 845 8.46 -20.50 -4.86
C THR A 845 9.69 -19.72 -5.27
N ILE A 846 10.46 -19.23 -4.30
CA ILE A 846 11.79 -18.63 -4.54
C ILE A 846 12.75 -19.05 -3.43
N GLU A 847 13.98 -19.41 -3.80
CA GLU A 847 15.09 -19.56 -2.85
C GLU A 847 15.71 -18.18 -2.63
N ARG A 848 15.89 -17.75 -1.37
CA ARG A 848 16.58 -16.48 -1.05
C ARG A 848 17.70 -16.67 -0.03
N GLU A 849 18.52 -15.64 0.12
CA GLU A 849 19.64 -15.67 1.05
C GLU A 849 19.19 -15.66 2.53
N HIS A 850 20.16 -15.67 3.45
CA HIS A 850 19.95 -15.65 4.90
C HIS A 850 20.81 -14.57 5.57
N ASN A 851 20.89 -13.43 4.88
CA ASN A 851 21.52 -12.19 5.31
C ASN A 851 20.84 -11.59 6.56
N GLY A 852 19.56 -11.91 6.79
CA GLY A 852 18.75 -11.46 7.92
C GLY A 852 17.81 -10.30 7.60
N GLU A 853 17.62 -10.02 6.31
CA GLU A 853 16.62 -9.07 5.82
C GLU A 853 15.20 -9.62 6.06
N GLU A 854 14.24 -8.72 6.12
CA GLU A 854 12.82 -9.05 6.25
C GLU A 854 12.20 -9.27 4.88
N GLU A 855 11.53 -10.42 4.73
CA GLU A 855 11.29 -11.09 3.46
C GLU A 855 9.79 -11.35 3.23
N PRO A 856 9.23 -11.00 2.06
CA PRO A 856 7.83 -11.25 1.76
C PRO A 856 7.63 -12.71 1.35
N GLY A 857 6.64 -13.37 1.95
CA GLY A 857 6.23 -14.73 1.60
C GLY A 857 4.75 -14.97 1.87
N GLN A 858 4.18 -16.02 1.27
CA GLN A 858 2.76 -16.34 1.36
C GLN A 858 2.44 -17.17 2.62
N SER A 859 1.82 -18.35 2.46
CA SER A 859 1.31 -19.18 3.55
C SER A 859 2.36 -20.07 4.21
N TRP A 860 3.54 -20.24 3.61
CA TRP A 860 4.64 -20.98 4.21
C TRP A 860 6.04 -20.48 3.79
N VAL A 861 7.02 -20.88 4.61
CA VAL A 861 8.46 -20.80 4.36
C VAL A 861 9.12 -22.09 4.83
N ASP A 862 10.20 -22.50 4.18
CA ASP A 862 10.95 -23.70 4.49
C ASP A 862 12.43 -23.42 4.79
N TYR A 863 12.97 -24.18 5.75
CA TYR A 863 14.39 -24.27 6.04
C TYR A 863 14.85 -25.72 5.83
N THR A 864 15.48 -26.03 4.70
CA THR A 864 16.03 -27.35 4.37
C THR A 864 17.55 -27.34 4.40
N GLY A 865 18.19 -28.38 4.92
CA GLY A 865 19.66 -28.52 4.88
C GLY A 865 20.13 -29.93 5.24
N ILE A 866 21.39 -30.04 5.65
CA ILE A 866 22.02 -31.32 6.04
C ILE A 866 22.07 -31.44 7.57
N VAL A 867 21.71 -32.61 8.09
CA VAL A 867 21.81 -32.94 9.53
C VAL A 867 23.28 -33.00 9.96
N PRO A 868 23.72 -32.18 10.95
CA PRO A 868 25.12 -32.08 11.37
C PRO A 868 25.76 -33.43 11.70
N GLY A 869 26.95 -33.67 11.16
CA GLY A 869 27.69 -34.94 11.34
C GLY A 869 27.18 -36.10 10.48
N SER A 870 26.27 -35.87 9.53
CA SER A 870 25.76 -36.87 8.60
C SER A 870 25.65 -36.31 7.17
N ASN A 871 25.22 -37.17 6.23
CA ASN A 871 24.88 -36.78 4.86
C ASN A 871 23.35 -36.81 4.60
N ARG A 872 22.51 -36.81 5.65
CA ARG A 872 21.04 -36.81 5.50
C ARG A 872 20.53 -35.40 5.29
N VAL A 873 19.64 -35.23 4.30
CA VAL A 873 18.88 -33.99 4.10
C VAL A 873 17.64 -34.01 5.01
N TYR A 874 17.37 -32.90 5.67
CA TYR A 874 16.26 -32.70 6.61
C TYR A 874 15.87 -31.23 6.65
N GLY A 875 14.63 -30.92 7.01
CA GLY A 875 14.19 -29.54 7.11
C GLY A 875 13.03 -29.30 8.07
N LEU A 876 12.61 -28.04 8.12
CA LEU A 876 11.46 -27.57 8.87
C LEU A 876 10.69 -26.56 8.01
N SER A 877 9.50 -26.96 7.57
CA SER A 877 8.55 -26.02 6.98
C SER A 877 7.70 -25.39 8.08
N LEU A 878 7.53 -24.06 8.02
CA LEU A 878 6.66 -23.27 8.88
C LEU A 878 5.51 -22.73 8.02
N MET A 879 4.29 -23.15 8.34
CA MET A 879 3.06 -22.80 7.62
C MET A 879 2.16 -21.93 8.51
N ASN A 880 1.37 -21.00 7.96
CA ASN A 880 0.48 -20.14 8.76
C ASN A 880 -0.77 -19.61 8.00
N ASP A 881 -1.73 -19.00 8.71
CA ASP A 881 -3.01 -18.51 8.16
C ASP A 881 -3.26 -16.98 8.22
N ALA A 882 -2.23 -16.15 8.49
CA ALA A 882 -2.42 -14.70 8.65
C ALA A 882 -1.22 -13.77 8.35
N LYS A 883 -0.01 -14.31 8.27
CA LYS A 883 1.27 -13.59 8.35
C LYS A 883 2.10 -13.79 7.08
N TYR A 884 2.71 -12.72 6.59
CA TYR A 884 3.36 -12.63 5.28
C TYR A 884 4.85 -12.22 5.33
N SER A 885 5.41 -12.08 6.53
CA SER A 885 6.72 -11.48 6.78
C SER A 885 7.58 -12.44 7.60
N TYR A 886 8.80 -12.64 7.13
CA TYR A 886 9.74 -13.62 7.66
C TYR A 886 11.15 -13.02 7.67
N SER A 887 12.07 -13.61 8.44
CA SER A 887 13.50 -13.31 8.31
C SER A 887 14.32 -14.53 8.72
N ILE A 888 15.44 -14.77 8.05
CA ILE A 888 16.33 -15.90 8.34
C ILE A 888 17.75 -15.39 8.51
N HIS A 889 18.31 -15.56 9.71
CA HIS A 889 19.66 -15.10 10.04
C HIS A 889 20.34 -16.05 11.04
N ASN A 890 21.64 -16.32 10.89
CA ASN A 890 22.41 -17.17 11.82
C ASN A 890 21.80 -18.55 12.15
N LYS A 891 21.01 -19.11 11.21
CA LYS A 891 20.22 -20.35 11.33
C LYS A 891 18.98 -20.27 12.22
N GLU A 892 18.54 -19.06 12.53
CA GLU A 892 17.25 -18.80 13.17
C GLU A 892 16.25 -18.37 12.09
N LEU A 893 15.19 -19.17 11.93
CA LEU A 893 14.00 -18.81 11.16
C LEU A 893 13.07 -18.00 12.07
N ALA A 894 12.69 -16.80 11.65
CA ALA A 894 11.72 -15.96 12.34
C ALA A 894 10.44 -15.80 11.51
N LEU A 895 9.29 -16.02 12.14
CA LEU A 895 8.00 -15.53 11.65
C LEU A 895 7.70 -14.19 12.32
N THR A 896 7.49 -13.14 11.53
CA THR A 896 7.03 -11.87 12.09
C THR A 896 5.52 -11.92 12.34
N VAL A 897 5.15 -11.59 13.57
CA VAL A 897 3.76 -11.64 14.05
C VAL A 897 3.07 -10.30 13.82
N LEU A 898 3.71 -9.19 14.17
CA LEU A 898 3.14 -7.85 14.07
C LEU A 898 4.23 -6.78 14.11
N ARG A 899 3.90 -5.59 13.60
CA ARG A 899 4.64 -4.33 13.78
C ARG A 899 3.68 -3.29 14.35
N SER A 900 4.14 -2.45 15.27
CA SER A 900 3.34 -1.36 15.85
C SER A 900 4.04 0.01 15.77
N PRO A 901 4.32 0.52 14.54
CA PRO A 901 4.52 1.95 14.29
C PRO A 901 3.20 2.73 14.41
N ILE A 902 3.29 4.05 14.27
CA ILE A 902 2.15 4.96 14.10
C ILE A 902 1.46 4.66 12.75
N TYR A 903 0.15 4.92 12.65
CA TYR A 903 -0.58 4.88 11.37
C TYR A 903 -0.12 6.00 10.43
N ALA A 904 0.21 5.66 9.18
CA ALA A 904 0.58 6.60 8.12
C ALA A 904 1.68 7.63 8.51
N HIS A 905 2.59 7.25 9.41
CA HIS A 905 3.80 8.04 9.69
C HIS A 905 4.82 7.76 8.59
N HIS A 906 5.33 8.84 7.99
CA HIS A 906 6.32 8.83 6.92
C HIS A 906 7.42 9.86 7.25
N ASP A 907 8.69 9.50 7.10
CA ASP A 907 9.82 10.42 7.31
C ASP A 907 9.89 11.48 6.19
N PRO A 908 10.37 12.72 6.44
CA PRO A 908 11.11 13.17 7.61
C PRO A 908 10.26 13.83 8.71
N TYR A 909 8.94 13.60 8.76
CA TYR A 909 8.16 14.01 9.93
C TYR A 909 8.59 13.17 11.14
N VAL A 910 9.14 13.83 12.17
CA VAL A 910 9.53 13.18 13.42
C VAL A 910 8.40 13.35 14.44
N PRO A 911 7.75 12.27 14.90
CA PRO A 911 6.72 12.34 15.94
C PRO A 911 7.28 12.90 17.26
N GLU A 912 6.46 13.70 17.96
CA GLU A 912 6.80 14.25 19.27
C GLU A 912 6.86 13.14 20.33
N ALA A 913 7.84 13.22 21.24
CA ALA A 913 8.13 12.12 22.18
C ALA A 913 7.00 11.85 23.19
N ASP A 914 6.15 12.86 23.44
CA ASP A 914 4.98 12.86 24.30
C ASP A 914 3.65 13.06 23.51
N GLY A 915 3.69 13.03 22.18
CA GLY A 915 2.50 13.19 21.33
C GLY A 915 1.51 12.02 21.39
N GLU A 916 0.22 12.34 21.30
CA GLU A 916 -0.87 11.34 21.30
C GLU A 916 -1.16 10.80 19.89
N TYR A 917 -0.53 9.67 19.54
CA TYR A 917 -0.71 9.00 18.26
C TYR A 917 -1.48 7.68 18.35
N ALA A 918 -2.18 7.33 17.27
CA ALA A 918 -2.73 6.00 17.02
C ALA A 918 -1.63 5.06 16.50
N PHE A 919 -1.61 3.81 16.99
CA PHE A 919 -0.59 2.81 16.65
C PHE A 919 -1.24 1.58 16.03
N THR A 920 -0.60 1.05 14.97
CA THR A 920 -1.07 -0.14 14.28
C THR A 920 -1.00 -1.39 15.18
N ASP A 921 -1.83 -2.40 14.91
CA ASP A 921 -1.77 -3.75 15.52
C ASP A 921 -1.95 -3.86 17.05
N GLN A 922 -2.41 -2.79 17.70
CA GLN A 922 -2.82 -2.80 19.11
C GLN A 922 -4.04 -3.70 19.35
N GLY A 923 -4.12 -4.30 20.54
CA GLY A 923 -5.24 -5.15 20.98
C GLY A 923 -5.10 -6.63 20.58
N ILE A 924 -6.24 -7.33 20.45
CA ILE A 924 -6.27 -8.80 20.36
C ILE A 924 -6.20 -9.28 18.91
N GLN A 925 -5.14 -10.01 18.57
CA GLN A 925 -4.99 -10.76 17.32
C GLN A 925 -5.05 -12.28 17.57
N GLN A 926 -5.52 -13.04 16.58
CA GLN A 926 -5.50 -14.51 16.58
C GLN A 926 -5.07 -15.06 15.22
N PHE A 927 -4.21 -16.06 15.21
CA PHE A 927 -3.77 -16.78 14.00
C PHE A 927 -3.34 -18.19 14.37
N ASN A 928 -3.09 -19.03 13.37
CA ASN A 928 -2.54 -20.36 13.53
C ASN A 928 -1.24 -20.49 12.73
N TYR A 929 -0.29 -21.25 13.26
CA TYR A 929 0.87 -21.71 12.51
C TYR A 929 1.14 -23.19 12.79
N SER A 930 1.80 -23.88 11.87
CA SER A 930 2.13 -25.29 11.98
C SER A 930 3.61 -25.51 11.68
N LEU A 931 4.25 -26.35 12.50
CA LEU A 931 5.64 -26.79 12.33
C LEU A 931 5.65 -28.19 11.73
N LEU A 932 6.23 -28.35 10.54
CA LEU A 932 6.35 -29.62 9.81
C LEU A 932 7.84 -29.98 9.65
N PRO A 933 8.43 -30.73 10.59
CA PRO A 933 9.76 -31.33 10.43
C PRO A 933 9.71 -32.41 9.35
N HIS A 934 10.65 -32.41 8.41
CA HIS A 934 10.57 -33.28 7.23
C HIS A 934 11.93 -33.87 6.80
N GLU A 935 11.85 -34.95 6.04
CA GLU A 935 12.98 -35.64 5.43
C GLU A 935 13.00 -35.26 3.94
N GLU A 936 14.20 -35.13 3.35
CA GLU A 936 14.38 -34.57 2.00
C GLU A 936 14.02 -33.07 1.94
N GLY A 937 13.08 -32.64 1.10
CA GLY A 937 12.70 -31.24 0.89
C GLY A 937 11.23 -30.95 1.17
N TRP A 938 10.86 -29.66 1.11
CA TRP A 938 9.48 -29.20 1.29
C TRP A 938 8.51 -29.78 0.25
N GLU A 939 9.02 -30.21 -0.91
CA GLU A 939 8.23 -30.90 -1.92
C GLU A 939 7.75 -32.27 -1.42
N GLN A 940 8.66 -33.10 -0.93
CA GLN A 940 8.36 -34.44 -0.41
C GLN A 940 7.60 -34.37 0.93
N ALA A 941 7.79 -33.31 1.69
CA ALA A 941 6.95 -32.97 2.85
C ALA A 941 5.49 -32.65 2.46
N GLY A 942 5.23 -32.33 1.19
CA GLY A 942 3.94 -31.90 0.68
C GLY A 942 3.53 -30.52 1.21
N THR A 943 4.49 -29.63 1.51
CA THR A 943 4.26 -28.40 2.29
C THR A 943 3.16 -27.52 1.69
N VAL A 944 3.11 -27.34 0.37
CA VAL A 944 2.04 -26.57 -0.31
C VAL A 944 0.64 -27.13 -0.02
N ARG A 945 0.48 -28.46 -0.01
CA ARG A 945 -0.80 -29.12 0.32
C ARG A 945 -1.15 -28.97 1.79
N ARG A 946 -0.17 -29.13 2.70
CA ARG A 946 -0.38 -28.95 4.15
C ARG A 946 -0.71 -27.50 4.52
N ALA A 947 -0.12 -26.52 3.83
CA ALA A 947 -0.42 -25.11 3.99
C ALA A 947 -1.81 -24.75 3.42
N ALA A 948 -2.20 -25.36 2.30
CA ALA A 948 -3.56 -25.25 1.77
C ALA A 948 -4.61 -25.86 2.72
N GLU A 949 -4.36 -27.04 3.31
CA GLU A 949 -5.21 -27.66 4.36
C GLU A 949 -5.39 -26.73 5.58
N LEU A 950 -4.36 -25.96 5.95
CA LEU A 950 -4.42 -24.98 7.03
C LEU A 950 -5.26 -23.74 6.67
N ASN A 951 -5.28 -23.31 5.40
CA ASN A 951 -5.92 -22.06 4.97
C ASN A 951 -7.34 -22.25 4.44
N CYS A 952 -7.65 -23.38 3.82
CA CYS A 952 -8.94 -23.70 3.18
C CYS A 952 -9.55 -24.96 3.82
N LYS A 953 -9.97 -24.85 5.08
CA LYS A 953 -10.38 -25.99 5.93
C LYS A 953 -11.68 -26.66 5.42
N PRO A 954 -11.79 -28.01 5.45
CA PRO A 954 -13.04 -28.72 5.16
C PRO A 954 -14.26 -28.25 5.94
N VAL A 955 -15.41 -28.22 5.25
CA VAL A 955 -16.70 -27.78 5.82
C VAL A 955 -17.42 -28.99 6.39
N ALA A 956 -17.87 -28.91 7.65
CA ALA A 956 -18.65 -29.95 8.31
C ALA A 956 -20.04 -29.44 8.70
N ILE A 957 -21.07 -30.22 8.38
CA ILE A 957 -22.46 -29.95 8.72
C ILE A 957 -23.06 -31.15 9.46
N ILE A 958 -24.05 -30.88 10.33
CA ILE A 958 -24.87 -31.91 10.97
C ILE A 958 -26.15 -32.01 10.15
N GLU A 959 -26.48 -33.21 9.71
CA GLU A 959 -27.59 -33.51 8.79
C GLU A 959 -28.65 -34.38 9.49
N THR A 960 -29.77 -34.67 8.83
CA THR A 960 -30.75 -35.69 9.21
C THR A 960 -30.65 -36.93 8.32
N TYR A 961 -31.29 -38.04 8.68
CA TYR A 961 -31.55 -39.10 7.71
C TYR A 961 -32.61 -38.64 6.68
N HIS A 962 -32.42 -38.99 5.41
CA HIS A 962 -33.34 -38.73 4.31
C HIS A 962 -32.99 -39.58 3.07
N GLU A 963 -33.95 -39.79 2.17
CA GLU A 963 -33.66 -40.35 0.86
C GLU A 963 -32.80 -39.38 0.02
N GLY A 964 -32.02 -39.93 -0.91
CA GLY A 964 -31.13 -39.15 -1.78
C GLY A 964 -30.56 -39.99 -2.91
N LYS A 965 -29.98 -39.33 -3.92
CA LYS A 965 -29.45 -39.93 -5.16
C LYS A 965 -27.93 -40.06 -5.15
N LEU A 966 -27.23 -39.37 -4.27
CA LEU A 966 -25.77 -39.38 -4.15
C LEU A 966 -25.34 -40.39 -3.07
N PRO A 967 -24.19 -41.07 -3.24
CA PRO A 967 -23.66 -42.01 -2.26
C PRO A 967 -23.14 -41.30 -1.00
N GLN A 968 -22.90 -42.04 0.08
CA GLN A 968 -22.39 -41.47 1.35
C GLN A 968 -20.91 -41.04 1.33
N THR A 969 -20.18 -41.43 0.28
CA THR A 969 -18.84 -40.93 -0.06
C THR A 969 -18.78 -40.74 -1.57
N ASP A 970 -18.35 -39.57 -2.05
CA ASP A 970 -18.24 -39.24 -3.48
C ASP A 970 -17.03 -38.33 -3.75
N SER A 971 -16.53 -38.34 -4.99
CA SER A 971 -15.34 -37.60 -5.41
C SER A 971 -15.56 -36.98 -6.79
N TYR A 972 -15.37 -35.67 -6.92
CA TYR A 972 -15.71 -34.95 -8.16
C TYR A 972 -14.49 -34.56 -9.00
N LEU A 973 -13.33 -34.36 -8.37
CA LEU A 973 -12.10 -34.03 -9.08
C LEU A 973 -10.86 -34.49 -8.32
N SER A 974 -9.94 -35.16 -9.02
CA SER A 974 -8.62 -35.56 -8.51
C SER A 974 -7.50 -35.29 -9.51
N VAL A 975 -6.24 -35.34 -9.06
CA VAL A 975 -5.05 -35.29 -9.91
C VAL A 975 -4.08 -36.41 -9.52
N ASP A 976 -3.40 -37.02 -10.48
CA ASP A 976 -2.47 -38.15 -10.29
C ASP A 976 -1.04 -37.75 -9.81
N ARG A 977 -0.78 -36.45 -9.66
CA ARG A 977 0.52 -35.89 -9.23
C ARG A 977 0.37 -35.05 -7.97
N ASP A 978 1.35 -35.14 -7.08
CA ASP A 978 1.31 -34.40 -5.82
C ASP A 978 1.69 -32.93 -5.99
N ASN A 979 2.63 -32.64 -6.89
CA ASN A 979 3.12 -31.30 -7.24
C ASN A 979 2.21 -30.51 -8.22
N ILE A 980 0.95 -30.94 -8.37
CA ILE A 980 -0.01 -30.31 -9.28
C ILE A 980 -1.27 -29.96 -8.48
N ILE A 981 -1.57 -28.66 -8.40
CA ILE A 981 -2.57 -28.11 -7.48
C ILE A 981 -3.70 -27.42 -8.24
N VAL A 982 -4.94 -27.82 -7.94
CA VAL A 982 -6.15 -27.22 -8.50
C VAL A 982 -6.58 -26.03 -7.66
N SER A 983 -6.14 -24.84 -8.06
CA SER A 983 -6.42 -23.59 -7.34
C SER A 983 -7.91 -23.24 -7.38
N ALA A 984 -8.52 -23.28 -8.56
CA ALA A 984 -9.93 -22.92 -8.76
C ALA A 984 -10.71 -23.94 -9.58
N VAL A 985 -11.98 -24.10 -9.18
CA VAL A 985 -13.07 -24.64 -10.00
C VAL A 985 -14.18 -23.60 -9.91
N LYS A 986 -14.65 -23.07 -11.04
CA LYS A 986 -15.74 -22.08 -11.08
C LYS A 986 -16.56 -22.22 -12.36
N LYS A 987 -17.77 -21.66 -12.37
CA LYS A 987 -18.50 -21.40 -13.63
C LYS A 987 -17.74 -20.34 -14.45
N ALA A 988 -17.76 -20.48 -15.78
CA ALA A 988 -17.26 -19.47 -16.71
C ALA A 988 -18.10 -18.18 -16.68
N GLU A 989 -17.51 -17.05 -17.12
CA GLU A 989 -18.19 -15.74 -17.08
C GLU A 989 -19.25 -15.57 -18.19
N ASP A 990 -19.23 -16.42 -19.23
CA ASP A 990 -20.03 -16.25 -20.46
C ASP A 990 -20.95 -17.44 -20.78
N ASN A 991 -20.82 -18.58 -20.10
CA ASN A 991 -21.65 -19.77 -20.28
C ASN A 991 -21.60 -20.69 -19.03
N ASP A 992 -22.24 -21.86 -19.09
CA ASP A 992 -22.30 -22.83 -17.99
C ASP A 992 -21.09 -23.78 -17.89
N ASP A 993 -20.03 -23.58 -18.68
CA ASP A 993 -18.82 -24.41 -18.65
C ASP A 993 -18.08 -24.27 -17.31
N LEU A 994 -17.40 -25.34 -16.87
CA LEU A 994 -16.45 -25.23 -15.76
C LEU A 994 -15.10 -24.68 -16.24
N ILE A 995 -14.56 -23.72 -15.49
CA ILE A 995 -13.17 -23.30 -15.57
C ILE A 995 -12.41 -23.99 -14.44
N LEU A 996 -11.42 -24.80 -14.82
CA LEU A 996 -10.43 -25.39 -13.92
C LEU A 996 -9.13 -24.59 -14.04
N ARG A 997 -8.56 -24.15 -12.93
CA ARG A 997 -7.18 -23.63 -12.92
C ARG A 997 -6.27 -24.51 -12.08
N VAL A 998 -5.12 -24.81 -12.64
CA VAL A 998 -4.18 -25.82 -12.17
C VAL A 998 -2.76 -25.29 -12.35
N TYR A 999 -1.89 -25.47 -11.36
CA TYR A 999 -0.49 -25.06 -11.45
C TYR A 999 0.47 -26.12 -10.90
N GLU A 1000 1.71 -26.08 -11.40
CA GLU A 1000 2.84 -26.89 -10.94
C GLU A 1000 3.55 -26.21 -9.76
N THR A 1001 3.99 -26.96 -8.75
CA THR A 1001 4.56 -26.38 -7.51
C THR A 1001 6.06 -26.52 -7.36
N ASP A 1002 6.64 -27.59 -7.86
CA ASP A 1002 7.97 -28.08 -7.49
C ASP A 1002 9.11 -27.52 -8.35
N LYS A 1003 8.78 -26.65 -9.32
CA LYS A 1003 9.66 -26.22 -10.42
C LYS A 1003 10.12 -27.40 -11.29
N LYS A 1004 9.26 -28.41 -11.49
CA LYS A 1004 9.59 -29.65 -12.22
C LYS A 1004 8.62 -29.89 -13.37
N ALA A 1005 9.17 -30.06 -14.58
CA ALA A 1005 8.37 -30.39 -15.76
C ALA A 1005 7.62 -31.71 -15.56
N THR A 1006 6.28 -31.69 -15.63
CA THR A 1006 5.42 -32.74 -15.10
C THR A 1006 4.25 -33.05 -16.03
N THR A 1007 4.09 -34.31 -16.45
CA THR A 1007 2.85 -34.80 -17.07
C THR A 1007 1.85 -35.20 -15.99
N ALA A 1008 0.65 -34.65 -16.03
CA ALA A 1008 -0.42 -34.94 -15.09
C ALA A 1008 -1.73 -35.31 -15.79
N GLU A 1009 -2.58 -36.04 -15.09
CA GLU A 1009 -3.94 -36.41 -15.45
C GLU A 1009 -4.91 -35.88 -14.38
N ILE A 1010 -5.79 -34.97 -14.80
CA ILE A 1010 -6.84 -34.37 -13.97
C ILE A 1010 -8.13 -35.12 -14.26
N SER A 1011 -8.62 -35.90 -13.30
CA SER A 1011 -9.80 -36.75 -13.46
C SER A 1011 -11.06 -36.06 -12.94
N LEU A 1012 -12.14 -36.13 -13.72
CA LEU A 1012 -13.49 -35.65 -13.38
C LEU A 1012 -14.49 -36.81 -13.49
N PRO A 1013 -14.41 -37.82 -12.59
CA PRO A 1013 -15.06 -39.12 -12.77
C PRO A 1013 -16.58 -39.03 -12.85
N LYS A 1014 -17.21 -38.08 -12.15
CA LYS A 1014 -18.67 -37.85 -12.16
C LYS A 1014 -19.22 -37.46 -13.54
N TRP A 1015 -18.36 -37.00 -14.45
CA TRP A 1015 -18.69 -36.62 -15.82
C TRP A 1015 -17.94 -37.47 -16.87
N GLU A 1016 -17.34 -38.60 -16.47
CA GLU A 1016 -16.57 -39.51 -17.34
C GLU A 1016 -15.44 -38.80 -18.14
N ARG A 1017 -14.85 -37.76 -17.55
CA ARG A 1017 -13.84 -36.91 -18.21
C ARG A 1017 -12.47 -36.99 -17.55
N SER A 1018 -11.45 -36.79 -18.36
CA SER A 1018 -10.04 -36.70 -17.95
C SER A 1018 -9.32 -35.67 -18.82
N ILE A 1019 -8.41 -34.91 -18.22
CA ILE A 1019 -7.55 -33.94 -18.91
C ILE A 1019 -6.10 -34.34 -18.64
N ARG A 1020 -5.41 -34.87 -19.65
CA ARG A 1020 -3.97 -35.10 -19.61
C ARG A 1020 -3.23 -33.89 -20.15
N ALA A 1021 -2.30 -33.35 -19.39
CA ALA A 1021 -1.51 -32.19 -19.79
C ALA A 1021 -0.06 -32.27 -19.27
N ASP A 1022 0.88 -31.81 -20.09
CA ASP A 1022 2.26 -31.57 -19.69
C ASP A 1022 2.40 -30.14 -19.18
N PHE A 1023 3.04 -29.96 -18.03
CA PHE A 1023 3.35 -28.68 -17.39
C PHE A 1023 4.85 -28.44 -17.40
N LYS A 1024 5.28 -27.19 -17.66
CA LYS A 1024 6.63 -26.73 -17.36
C LYS A 1024 6.80 -26.42 -15.85
N PRO A 1025 8.03 -26.20 -15.36
CA PRO A 1025 8.27 -25.65 -14.01
C PRO A 1025 7.35 -24.46 -13.69
N SER A 1026 6.61 -24.57 -12.59
CA SER A 1026 5.64 -23.58 -12.10
C SER A 1026 4.65 -23.05 -13.15
N GLU A 1027 4.28 -23.88 -14.14
CA GLU A 1027 3.33 -23.46 -15.18
C GLU A 1027 1.88 -23.43 -14.66
N ILE A 1028 1.23 -22.28 -14.80
CA ILE A 1028 -0.20 -22.07 -14.55
C ILE A 1028 -0.98 -22.41 -15.83
N LYS A 1029 -1.92 -23.35 -15.75
CA LYS A 1029 -2.86 -23.70 -16.84
C LYS A 1029 -4.30 -23.46 -16.42
N THR A 1030 -5.10 -23.04 -17.40
CA THR A 1030 -6.55 -22.89 -17.25
C THR A 1030 -7.21 -23.75 -18.33
N PHE A 1031 -8.12 -24.63 -17.92
CA PHE A 1031 -8.88 -25.52 -18.81
C PHE A 1031 -10.36 -25.17 -18.75
N ARG A 1032 -11.03 -25.19 -19.90
CA ARG A 1032 -12.48 -25.07 -20.00
C ARG A 1032 -13.08 -26.45 -20.25
N VAL A 1033 -13.97 -26.90 -19.36
CA VAL A 1033 -14.67 -28.17 -19.45
C VAL A 1033 -16.13 -27.90 -19.85
N PRO A 1034 -16.58 -28.28 -21.06
CA PRO A 1034 -17.89 -27.89 -21.57
C PRO A 1034 -19.08 -28.38 -20.72
N ALA A 1035 -20.15 -27.60 -20.59
CA ALA A 1035 -21.40 -28.08 -19.97
C ALA A 1035 -22.09 -29.18 -20.81
N ASP A 1036 -22.01 -29.06 -22.14
CA ASP A 1036 -22.47 -30.10 -23.08
C ASP A 1036 -21.59 -31.36 -22.94
N LYS A 1037 -22.22 -32.54 -22.79
CA LYS A 1037 -21.54 -33.84 -22.68
C LYS A 1037 -21.10 -34.44 -24.02
N SER A 1038 -21.50 -33.84 -25.15
CA SER A 1038 -21.08 -34.25 -26.49
C SER A 1038 -19.79 -33.58 -26.98
N LEU A 1039 -19.25 -32.65 -26.18
CA LEU A 1039 -17.99 -31.92 -26.41
C LEU A 1039 -16.87 -32.39 -25.45
#